data_AF-A0A2N1VID2-F1
#
_entry.id   AF-A0A2N1VID2-F1
#
_cell.length_a   1.000
_cell.length_b   1.000
_cell.length_c   1.000
_cell.angle_alpha   90.00
_cell.angle_beta   90.00
_cell.angle_gamma   90.00
#
_symmetry.space_group_name_H-M   'P 1'
#
loop_
_entity.id
_entity.type
_entity.pdbx_description
1 polymer ?
#
loop_
_entity_poly.entity_id
_entity_poly.type
_entity_poly.pdbx_seq_one_letter_code
_entity_poly.pdbx_strand_id
1 'polypeptide(L)'
;MTSTEIRNQFLDFFKSKEHRIVPSAPVVPYDDPTLLFTNAGMNQFKDVFLGTGSREYNRAADTQKCIRVSGKHNDLEEVGHDTYHHTFFEMLGNWSFGDYYKQEAIKWAWELLTEVWKLPKERLWATVYKTDDEALNFWKSETDINPDHILKFGEKDNFWEMGDTGPCGPCSEIHINLNDDLNAAHLVNAGSPLCIEIWNLVFIQYNRDSSGTLHELPAKHVDTGMGFERVCAVLQKKNSNYDSDVFTPLINAIAKLSGVKYDENLPADDKSTVGQSNISMRVIADHIRTLTFAIADGATPGNEGRGYVLRRLLRRAARYGRKIDLKEPFLYKLVQVVVDNFSHVFPEILSNKSNIEKIIKAEEESFNSTLDRGIELFDALTNKLRVKNEKIISGDDVFKLYDTYGFPIDLTAVMAREQGFSIDEIRFNELMEDQKERARKSTKDKMGSANLIQFLSNSSNLPDSEFVGYETLETEATVLRLSDGFVVLDKTPFYAESGGQVGDSGVVDFNGALIPISDTIKIGNIIAHKYDGNLSDALGKNVIARVNKNRRWDIMRNHSATHFLHRTLRDILGPHVQQAGSLVNQDYLRFDFTHFEKVSRAELKTIESLINEKLRENIPMIHHRDTPFEEAKKMGALMFFGDKYGDRVNVVQFGDFTAEFCGGTHVKNSSQIGLLKIVSESSIASGVRRIEAVTGAGVEKLIENLELRIENSESKISELYDEKKKIEKEVASLQLKEKLGGIDSIISNPLSVNGINLFKGKVDASNMDELKSMGDELREKMNNGVGVLISEIDGKVGIVAVVSDNLIKEKNILAGNIVKQVAQVVGGSGGGKPHLATAGGKDVSKIGEALENVDKLF
;
A
#
# COMPACT_ATOMS: atom_id res chain seq x y z
N MET A 1 31.81 -18.46 -21.56
CA MET A 1 31.94 -18.31 -20.10
C MET A 1 30.59 -17.88 -19.58
N THR A 2 30.06 -18.55 -18.55
CA THR A 2 28.78 -18.17 -17.93
C THR A 2 28.96 -16.95 -17.03
N SER A 3 27.89 -16.24 -16.71
CA SER A 3 27.90 -15.11 -15.77
C SER A 3 28.46 -15.51 -14.39
N THR A 4 28.12 -16.70 -13.88
CA THR A 4 28.70 -17.23 -12.63
C THR A 4 30.22 -17.44 -12.74
N GLU A 5 30.71 -17.99 -13.85
CA GLU A 5 32.15 -18.16 -14.08
C GLU A 5 32.87 -16.80 -14.18
N ILE A 6 32.30 -15.83 -14.90
CA ILE A 6 32.85 -14.48 -15.05
C ILE A 6 32.99 -13.80 -13.68
N ARG A 7 31.92 -13.83 -12.87
CA ARG A 7 31.92 -13.25 -11.52
C ARG A 7 32.97 -13.90 -10.63
N ASN A 8 33.02 -15.23 -10.61
CA ASN A 8 33.99 -15.96 -9.78
C ASN A 8 35.42 -15.69 -10.22
N GLN A 9 35.70 -15.64 -11.52
CA GLN A 9 37.03 -15.30 -12.02
C GLN A 9 37.47 -13.89 -11.65
N PHE A 10 36.56 -12.90 -11.68
CA PHE A 10 36.85 -11.55 -11.19
C PHE A 10 37.25 -11.57 -9.71
N LEU A 11 36.45 -12.21 -8.86
CA LEU A 11 36.70 -12.27 -7.42
C LEU A 11 37.97 -13.06 -7.10
N ASP A 12 38.21 -14.20 -7.75
CA ASP A 12 39.42 -14.99 -7.56
C ASP A 12 40.68 -14.25 -8.05
N PHE A 13 40.57 -13.50 -9.14
CA PHE A 13 41.65 -12.66 -9.64
C PHE A 13 42.05 -11.60 -8.62
N PHE A 14 41.10 -10.81 -8.09
CA PHE A 14 41.42 -9.79 -7.09
C PHE A 14 41.80 -10.38 -5.74
N LYS A 15 41.26 -11.53 -5.37
CA LYS A 15 41.74 -12.29 -4.20
C LYS A 15 43.20 -12.70 -4.35
N SER A 16 43.66 -13.05 -5.56
CA SER A 16 45.07 -13.35 -5.83
C SER A 16 45.98 -12.11 -5.74
N LYS A 17 45.42 -10.90 -5.81
CA LYS A 17 46.10 -9.61 -5.56
C LYS A 17 45.91 -9.11 -4.12
N GLU A 18 45.50 -10.00 -3.22
CA GLU A 18 45.30 -9.77 -1.78
C GLU A 18 44.11 -8.86 -1.43
N HIS A 19 43.14 -8.68 -2.34
CA HIS A 19 41.89 -8.02 -1.99
C HIS A 19 41.04 -8.90 -1.09
N ARG A 20 40.44 -8.29 -0.06
CA ARG A 20 39.41 -8.95 0.73
C ARG A 20 38.13 -9.02 -0.08
N ILE A 21 37.63 -10.23 -0.32
CA ILE A 21 36.29 -10.40 -0.90
C ILE A 21 35.25 -10.14 0.18
N VAL A 22 34.37 -9.16 -0.08
CA VAL A 22 33.34 -8.71 0.85
C VAL A 22 31.94 -8.93 0.27
N PRO A 23 30.90 -9.13 1.09
CA PRO A 23 29.54 -9.23 0.60
C PRO A 23 29.05 -7.87 0.10
N SER A 24 28.13 -7.87 -0.87
CA SER A 24 27.49 -6.66 -1.35
C SER A 24 26.69 -5.97 -0.24
N ALA A 25 26.78 -4.64 -0.18
CA ALA A 25 25.91 -3.82 0.62
C ALA A 25 24.46 -3.83 0.08
N PRO A 26 23.46 -3.57 0.94
CA PRO A 26 22.07 -3.41 0.52
C PRO A 26 21.89 -2.29 -0.53
N VAL A 27 20.94 -2.46 -1.46
CA VAL A 27 20.55 -1.38 -2.38
C VAL A 27 19.82 -0.25 -1.67
N VAL A 28 19.31 -0.51 -0.47
CA VAL A 28 18.66 0.47 0.40
C VAL A 28 19.70 0.96 1.42
N PRO A 29 20.28 2.17 1.26
CA PRO A 29 21.26 2.65 2.22
C PRO A 29 20.57 3.00 3.55
N TYR A 30 21.06 2.40 4.64
CA TYR A 30 20.56 2.63 6.00
C TYR A 30 21.11 3.92 6.62
N ASP A 31 22.36 4.28 6.28
CA ASP A 31 23.11 5.37 6.94
C ASP A 31 23.37 6.58 6.02
N ASP A 32 22.80 6.62 4.81
CA ASP A 32 22.91 7.78 3.90
C ASP A 32 21.51 8.30 3.47
N PRO A 33 21.00 9.37 4.11
CA PRO A 33 19.70 9.94 3.79
C PRO A 33 19.69 10.72 2.46
N THR A 34 20.85 10.95 1.83
CA THR A 34 20.95 11.69 0.56
C THR A 34 20.66 10.80 -0.66
N LEU A 35 20.65 9.47 -0.48
CA LEU A 35 20.46 8.50 -1.55
C LEU A 35 19.16 7.71 -1.37
N LEU A 36 18.36 7.65 -2.44
CA LEU A 36 17.21 6.74 -2.49
C LEU A 36 17.67 5.30 -2.64
N PHE A 37 18.65 5.03 -3.50
CA PHE A 37 19.24 3.69 -3.65
C PHE A 37 20.74 3.80 -3.86
N THR A 38 21.47 2.74 -3.50
CA THR A 38 22.89 2.57 -3.84
C THR A 38 23.05 2.55 -5.36
N ASN A 39 23.76 3.52 -5.92
CA ASN A 39 23.91 3.73 -7.36
C ASN A 39 25.32 3.42 -7.90
N ALA A 40 26.28 3.22 -6.99
CA ALA A 40 27.66 2.85 -7.28
C ALA A 40 28.24 1.91 -6.20
N GLY A 41 29.31 1.21 -6.57
CA GLY A 41 30.06 0.32 -5.69
C GLY A 41 30.64 1.03 -4.45
N MET A 42 31.12 2.26 -4.64
CA MET A 42 31.83 3.03 -3.63
C MET A 42 30.98 3.53 -2.46
N ASN A 43 29.65 3.59 -2.60
CA ASN A 43 28.77 4.19 -1.59
C ASN A 43 28.93 3.53 -0.21
N GLN A 44 29.23 2.23 -0.17
CA GLN A 44 29.44 1.46 1.06
C GLN A 44 30.78 1.76 1.79
N PHE A 45 31.69 2.49 1.12
CA PHE A 45 33.02 2.85 1.63
C PHE A 45 33.22 4.37 1.73
N LYS A 46 32.15 5.15 1.63
CA LYS A 46 32.20 6.63 1.68
C LYS A 46 32.93 7.15 2.92
N ASP A 47 32.68 6.55 4.07
CA ASP A 47 33.34 6.87 5.35
C ASP A 47 34.86 6.61 5.29
N VAL A 48 35.28 5.53 4.62
CA VAL A 48 36.69 5.16 4.45
C VAL A 48 37.40 6.15 3.53
N PHE A 49 36.80 6.53 2.40
CA PHE A 49 37.40 7.53 1.49
C PHE A 49 37.50 8.92 2.11
N LEU A 50 36.57 9.28 2.99
CA LEU A 50 36.60 10.55 3.72
C LEU A 50 37.52 10.52 4.94
N GLY A 51 38.06 9.36 5.31
CA GLY A 51 38.88 9.18 6.52
C GLY A 51 38.10 9.29 7.83
N THR A 52 36.77 9.21 7.79
CA THR A 52 35.91 9.24 8.98
C THR A 52 35.60 7.85 9.52
N GLY A 53 35.81 6.80 8.72
CA GLY A 53 35.69 5.39 9.10
C GLY A 53 36.92 4.58 8.71
N SER A 54 37.01 3.36 9.23
CA SER A 54 38.10 2.41 8.94
C SER A 54 37.58 1.00 8.72
N ARG A 55 38.42 0.15 8.12
CA ARG A 55 38.18 -1.29 7.93
C ARG A 55 39.45 -2.06 8.35
N GLU A 56 39.32 -3.34 8.62
CA GLU A 56 40.47 -4.22 8.93
C GLU A 56 41.32 -4.57 7.69
N TYR A 57 40.95 -4.06 6.52
CA TYR A 57 41.58 -4.31 5.23
C TYR A 57 41.73 -3.00 4.45
N ASN A 58 42.81 -2.91 3.66
CA ASN A 58 43.08 -1.76 2.78
C ASN A 58 42.73 -2.02 1.31
N ARG A 59 42.37 -3.26 0.97
CA ARG A 59 41.96 -3.68 -0.38
C ARG A 59 40.67 -4.47 -0.28
N ALA A 60 39.68 -4.16 -1.13
CA ALA A 60 38.42 -4.88 -1.17
C ALA A 60 37.97 -5.16 -2.60
N ALA A 61 37.25 -6.25 -2.82
CA ALA A 61 36.55 -6.48 -4.08
C ALA A 61 35.21 -7.18 -3.83
N ASP A 62 34.20 -6.84 -4.64
CA ASP A 62 32.86 -7.43 -4.55
C ASP A 62 32.11 -7.41 -5.89
N THR A 63 30.85 -7.83 -5.82
CA THR A 63 29.83 -7.57 -6.85
C THR A 63 28.69 -6.77 -6.23
N GLN A 64 28.74 -5.45 -6.35
CA GLN A 64 27.79 -4.57 -5.68
C GLN A 64 26.47 -4.47 -6.47
N LYS A 65 25.34 -4.70 -5.78
CA LYS A 65 24.00 -4.41 -6.28
C LYS A 65 23.80 -2.89 -6.44
N CYS A 66 23.45 -2.42 -7.64
CA CYS A 66 23.19 -1.01 -7.91
C CYS A 66 21.82 -0.79 -8.55
N ILE A 67 21.18 0.34 -8.23
CA ILE A 67 19.90 0.77 -8.81
C ILE A 67 20.01 2.20 -9.35
N ARG A 68 19.57 2.41 -10.61
CA ARG A 68 19.57 3.72 -11.32
C ARG A 68 18.22 4.01 -11.98
N VAL A 69 17.38 4.75 -11.26
CA VAL A 69 15.94 4.95 -11.61
C VAL A 69 15.42 6.36 -11.30
N SER A 70 16.26 7.22 -10.73
CA SER A 70 15.88 8.59 -10.33
C SER A 70 17.13 9.44 -10.07
N GLY A 71 17.00 10.77 -10.16
CA GLY A 71 18.10 11.70 -9.93
C GLY A 71 18.99 11.91 -11.17
N LYS A 72 20.26 12.31 -10.96
CA LYS A 72 21.24 12.58 -12.04
C LYS A 72 21.54 11.35 -12.89
N HIS A 73 21.45 10.15 -12.32
CA HIS A 73 21.68 8.86 -12.98
C HIS A 73 20.36 8.09 -13.11
N ASN A 74 19.58 8.44 -14.13
CA ASN A 74 18.26 7.86 -14.38
C ASN A 74 18.19 7.21 -15.77
N ASP A 75 18.22 5.88 -15.79
CA ASP A 75 18.23 5.08 -17.01
C ASP A 75 16.83 4.53 -17.37
N LEU A 76 15.82 4.85 -16.57
CA LEU A 76 14.50 4.21 -16.61
C LEU A 76 13.82 4.26 -17.98
N GLU A 77 14.00 5.36 -18.71
CA GLU A 77 13.36 5.57 -20.02
C GLU A 77 14.06 4.79 -21.14
N GLU A 78 15.35 4.48 -21.00
CA GLU A 78 16.12 3.71 -21.99
C GLU A 78 15.96 2.20 -21.82
N VAL A 79 15.64 1.75 -20.59
CA VAL A 79 15.46 0.33 -20.28
C VAL A 79 14.45 -0.34 -21.21
N GLY A 80 14.93 -1.41 -21.86
CA GLY A 80 14.20 -2.24 -22.82
C GLY A 80 14.22 -1.72 -24.26
N HIS A 81 14.56 -0.46 -24.48
CA HIS A 81 14.64 0.16 -25.81
C HIS A 81 16.02 -0.01 -26.44
N ASP A 82 17.08 0.15 -25.65
CA ASP A 82 18.44 -0.16 -26.10
C ASP A 82 18.92 -1.53 -25.62
N THR A 83 20.22 -1.76 -25.81
CA THR A 83 20.84 -3.06 -25.60
C THR A 83 21.59 -3.17 -24.28
N TYR A 84 21.75 -2.10 -23.50
CA TYR A 84 22.70 -2.08 -22.38
C TYR A 84 22.33 -1.29 -21.12
N HIS A 85 21.23 -0.51 -21.10
CA HIS A 85 20.76 0.16 -19.88
C HIS A 85 19.79 -0.70 -19.07
N HIS A 86 19.90 -0.60 -17.74
CA HIS A 86 19.15 -1.39 -16.75
C HIS A 86 18.77 -0.52 -15.57
N THR A 87 17.65 -0.83 -14.90
CA THR A 87 17.32 -0.18 -13.62
C THR A 87 18.09 -0.80 -12.46
N PHE A 88 18.39 -2.10 -12.56
CA PHE A 88 19.24 -2.83 -11.63
C PHE A 88 20.39 -3.50 -12.38
N PHE A 89 21.60 -3.38 -11.84
CA PHE A 89 22.77 -4.04 -12.39
C PHE A 89 23.76 -4.38 -11.29
N GLU A 90 24.66 -5.32 -11.57
CA GLU A 90 25.80 -5.62 -10.72
C GLU A 90 27.01 -4.78 -11.17
N MET A 91 27.63 -4.11 -10.21
CA MET A 91 28.89 -3.41 -10.40
C MET A 91 30.01 -4.23 -9.78
N LEU A 92 30.81 -4.89 -10.61
CA LEU A 92 32.04 -5.54 -10.16
C LEU A 92 33.05 -4.44 -9.80
N GLY A 93 33.48 -4.40 -8.54
CA GLY A 93 34.34 -3.34 -8.05
C GLY A 93 35.55 -3.87 -7.32
N ASN A 94 36.67 -3.14 -7.43
CA ASN A 94 37.85 -3.34 -6.61
C ASN A 94 38.34 -1.99 -6.07
N TRP A 95 38.64 -1.95 -4.79
CA TRP A 95 38.97 -0.73 -4.05
C TRP A 95 40.36 -0.80 -3.44
N SER A 96 41.01 0.37 -3.43
CA SER A 96 42.24 0.63 -2.68
C SER A 96 42.00 1.77 -1.69
N PHE A 97 42.30 1.52 -0.42
CA PHE A 97 42.20 2.50 0.65
C PHE A 97 43.60 2.97 1.05
N GLY A 98 44.19 3.91 0.28
CA GLY A 98 45.51 4.48 0.61
C GLY A 98 46.68 3.52 0.40
N ASP A 99 46.52 2.51 -0.45
CA ASP A 99 47.52 1.46 -0.69
C ASP A 99 48.10 1.51 -2.11
N TYR A 100 47.49 0.83 -3.09
CA TYR A 100 47.87 0.97 -4.51
C TYR A 100 47.07 2.09 -5.19
N TYR A 101 47.54 2.57 -6.35
CA TYR A 101 46.89 3.67 -7.08
C TYR A 101 46.80 3.37 -8.60
N LYS A 102 47.08 4.36 -9.45
CA LYS A 102 46.88 4.29 -10.91
C LYS A 102 47.64 3.17 -11.59
N GLN A 103 48.92 2.97 -11.25
CA GLN A 103 49.80 2.02 -11.94
C GLN A 103 49.25 0.59 -11.84
N GLU A 104 49.01 0.11 -10.62
CA GLU A 104 48.47 -1.23 -10.38
C GLU A 104 47.03 -1.35 -10.86
N ALA A 105 46.19 -0.32 -10.68
CA ALA A 105 44.81 -0.34 -11.15
C ALA A 105 44.72 -0.56 -12.66
N ILE A 106 45.50 0.18 -13.46
CA ILE A 106 45.55 0.06 -14.91
C ILE A 106 46.11 -1.31 -15.32
N LYS A 107 47.24 -1.71 -14.71
CA LYS A 107 47.90 -2.98 -15.02
C LYS A 107 47.00 -4.19 -14.75
N TRP A 108 46.36 -4.25 -13.59
CA TRP A 108 45.49 -5.36 -13.23
C TRP A 108 44.20 -5.37 -14.04
N ALA A 109 43.65 -4.20 -14.37
CA ALA A 109 42.50 -4.12 -15.25
C ALA A 109 42.83 -4.69 -16.64
N TRP A 110 43.97 -4.31 -17.21
CA TRP A 110 44.42 -4.83 -18.49
C TRP A 110 44.74 -6.33 -18.45
N GLU A 111 45.40 -6.81 -17.40
CA GLU A 111 45.71 -8.22 -17.16
C GLU A 111 44.42 -9.08 -17.12
N LEU A 112 43.40 -8.65 -16.37
CA LEU A 112 42.13 -9.37 -16.30
C LEU A 112 41.45 -9.45 -17.68
N LEU A 113 41.31 -8.32 -18.38
CA LEU A 113 40.61 -8.27 -19.65
C LEU A 113 41.32 -9.08 -20.75
N THR A 114 42.65 -8.96 -20.83
CA THR A 114 43.40 -9.46 -22.00
C THR A 114 44.14 -10.76 -21.74
N GLU A 115 44.54 -11.04 -20.50
CA GLU A 115 45.29 -12.25 -20.16
C GLU A 115 44.43 -13.33 -19.51
N VAL A 116 43.44 -12.96 -18.69
CA VAL A 116 42.53 -13.93 -18.07
C VAL A 116 41.33 -14.20 -18.99
N TRP A 117 40.60 -13.14 -19.38
CA TRP A 117 39.42 -13.25 -20.23
C TRP A 117 39.71 -13.27 -21.73
N LYS A 118 40.96 -13.02 -22.12
CA LYS A 118 41.44 -13.11 -23.51
C LYS A 118 40.61 -12.28 -24.49
N LEU A 119 40.15 -11.09 -24.07
CA LEU A 119 39.53 -10.14 -24.98
C LEU A 119 40.56 -9.67 -26.03
N PRO A 120 40.14 -9.48 -27.30
CA PRO A 120 41.04 -9.01 -28.35
C PRO A 120 41.56 -7.61 -28.04
N LYS A 121 42.88 -7.47 -27.90
CA LYS A 121 43.55 -6.22 -27.49
C LYS A 121 43.27 -5.08 -28.48
N GLU A 122 43.20 -5.40 -29.77
CA GLU A 122 42.93 -4.49 -30.87
C GLU A 122 41.50 -3.91 -30.86
N ARG A 123 40.61 -4.44 -30.02
CA ARG A 123 39.24 -3.90 -29.85
C ARG A 123 39.09 -3.04 -28.60
N LEU A 124 40.09 -3.02 -27.73
CA LEU A 124 40.05 -2.26 -26.49
C LEU A 124 40.57 -0.83 -26.70
N TRP A 125 39.89 0.11 -26.07
CA TRP A 125 40.21 1.52 -26.06
C TRP A 125 40.26 2.01 -24.61
N ALA A 126 41.18 2.92 -24.31
CA ALA A 126 41.30 3.55 -23.00
C ALA A 126 41.06 5.05 -23.14
N THR A 127 40.36 5.64 -22.18
CA THR A 127 40.20 7.09 -22.05
C THR A 127 40.86 7.56 -20.77
N VAL A 128 41.42 8.77 -20.76
CA VAL A 128 41.99 9.41 -19.56
C VAL A 128 41.54 10.86 -19.46
N TYR A 129 41.48 11.38 -18.25
CA TYR A 129 41.19 12.80 -18.04
C TYR A 129 42.24 13.69 -18.73
N LYS A 130 41.80 14.77 -19.36
CA LYS A 130 42.61 15.66 -20.20
C LYS A 130 43.94 16.12 -19.57
N THR A 131 43.98 16.26 -18.24
CA THR A 131 45.16 16.68 -17.47
C THR A 131 45.84 15.55 -16.68
N ASP A 132 45.38 14.30 -16.82
CA ASP A 132 45.96 13.14 -16.13
C ASP A 132 47.03 12.45 -17.00
N ASP A 133 48.18 13.12 -17.15
CA ASP A 133 49.32 12.57 -17.90
C ASP A 133 49.94 11.35 -17.21
N GLU A 134 49.73 11.19 -15.90
CA GLU A 134 50.19 10.03 -15.14
C GLU A 134 49.48 8.75 -15.60
N ALA A 135 48.15 8.76 -15.65
CA ALA A 135 47.36 7.64 -16.19
C ALA A 135 47.70 7.36 -17.66
N LEU A 136 47.87 8.41 -18.48
CA LEU A 136 48.27 8.28 -19.88
C LEU A 136 49.60 7.52 -20.03
N ASN A 137 50.59 7.87 -19.21
CA ASN A 137 51.91 7.25 -19.25
C ASN A 137 51.86 5.79 -18.78
N PHE A 138 51.10 5.49 -17.71
CA PHE A 138 50.94 4.12 -17.24
C PHE A 138 50.24 3.22 -18.25
N TRP A 139 49.22 3.71 -18.97
CA TRP A 139 48.64 2.95 -20.09
C TRP A 139 49.70 2.59 -21.13
N LYS A 140 50.61 3.50 -21.47
CA LYS A 140 51.67 3.25 -22.46
C LYS A 140 52.79 2.34 -21.96
N SER A 141 53.12 2.39 -20.66
CA SER A 141 54.29 1.69 -20.12
C SER A 141 53.97 0.36 -19.45
N GLU A 142 52.79 0.21 -18.86
CA GLU A 142 52.37 -0.98 -18.09
C GLU A 142 51.48 -1.93 -18.89
N THR A 143 51.03 -1.52 -20.07
CA THR A 143 50.17 -2.33 -20.94
C THR A 143 50.74 -2.39 -22.36
N ASP A 144 50.25 -3.33 -23.15
CA ASP A 144 50.54 -3.42 -24.59
C ASP A 144 49.38 -2.88 -25.46
N ILE A 145 48.58 -1.96 -24.91
CA ILE A 145 47.55 -1.25 -25.67
C ILE A 145 48.17 -0.44 -26.82
N ASN A 146 47.49 -0.37 -27.96
CA ASN A 146 47.88 0.52 -29.04
C ASN A 146 47.86 1.98 -28.53
N PRO A 147 48.96 2.75 -28.62
CA PRO A 147 48.98 4.15 -28.17
C PRO A 147 47.92 5.04 -28.83
N ASP A 148 47.51 4.74 -30.06
CA ASP A 148 46.45 5.48 -30.77
C ASP A 148 45.05 5.18 -30.19
N HIS A 149 44.92 4.13 -29.38
CA HIS A 149 43.67 3.77 -28.69
C HIS A 149 43.54 4.41 -27.31
N ILE A 150 44.47 5.30 -26.93
CA ILE A 150 44.42 6.04 -25.67
C ILE A 150 43.97 7.48 -25.95
N LEU A 151 42.73 7.80 -25.60
CA LEU A 151 42.09 9.07 -25.89
C LEU A 151 42.00 9.96 -24.62
N LYS A 152 41.91 11.28 -24.81
CA LYS A 152 41.76 12.26 -23.72
C LYS A 152 40.39 12.93 -23.77
N PHE A 153 39.64 12.91 -22.65
CA PHE A 153 38.36 13.63 -22.53
C PHE A 153 38.30 14.57 -21.32
N GLY A 154 37.26 15.41 -21.30
CA GLY A 154 37.04 16.42 -20.26
C GLY A 154 36.28 15.88 -19.04
N GLU A 155 35.77 16.81 -18.23
CA GLU A 155 35.09 16.50 -16.95
C GLU A 155 33.84 15.66 -17.12
N LYS A 156 33.14 15.83 -18.25
CA LYS A 156 31.91 15.09 -18.54
C LYS A 156 32.11 13.58 -18.55
N ASP A 157 33.25 13.12 -19.08
CA ASP A 157 33.49 11.70 -19.36
C ASP A 157 34.57 11.13 -18.43
N ASN A 158 35.64 11.88 -18.13
CA ASN A 158 36.77 11.37 -17.34
C ASN A 158 36.99 12.06 -15.98
N PHE A 159 35.94 12.63 -15.38
CA PHE A 159 35.99 13.09 -13.98
C PHE A 159 34.76 12.58 -13.24
N TRP A 160 34.99 11.73 -12.24
CA TRP A 160 33.91 11.06 -11.53
C TRP A 160 33.62 11.72 -10.19
N GLU A 161 32.33 11.90 -9.90
CA GLU A 161 31.79 12.43 -8.65
C GLU A 161 30.49 11.70 -8.30
N MET A 162 30.31 11.38 -7.01
CA MET A 162 29.14 10.64 -6.51
C MET A 162 27.84 11.45 -6.60
N GLY A 163 27.94 12.78 -6.48
CA GLY A 163 26.83 13.73 -6.44
C GLY A 163 27.35 15.16 -6.29
N ASP A 164 26.51 16.08 -5.83
CA ASP A 164 26.89 17.49 -5.67
C ASP A 164 27.97 17.71 -4.59
N THR A 165 28.11 16.76 -3.66
CA THR A 165 29.15 16.74 -2.62
C THR A 165 29.69 15.32 -2.41
N GLY A 166 30.92 15.20 -1.91
CA GLY A 166 31.54 13.93 -1.54
C GLY A 166 32.86 13.62 -2.26
N PRO A 167 33.42 12.41 -2.07
CA PRO A 167 34.68 12.01 -2.66
C PRO A 167 34.59 11.93 -4.19
N CYS A 168 35.62 12.42 -4.88
CA CYS A 168 35.69 12.51 -6.33
C CYS A 168 37.14 12.50 -6.85
N GLY A 169 37.30 12.37 -8.17
CA GLY A 169 38.62 12.38 -8.81
C GLY A 169 38.59 12.17 -10.32
N PRO A 170 39.73 12.37 -11.00
CA PRO A 170 39.87 11.98 -12.40
C PRO A 170 39.69 10.46 -12.53
N CYS A 171 39.25 10.01 -13.69
CA CYS A 171 39.12 8.59 -13.97
C CYS A 171 39.65 8.22 -15.36
N SER A 172 39.81 6.91 -15.56
CA SER A 172 40.14 6.30 -16.83
C SER A 172 39.14 5.21 -17.15
N GLU A 173 38.59 5.20 -18.36
CA GLU A 173 37.56 4.23 -18.75
C GLU A 173 38.09 3.29 -19.83
N ILE A 174 37.72 2.03 -19.75
CA ILE A 174 38.03 1.01 -20.73
C ILE A 174 36.78 0.72 -21.54
N HIS A 175 36.91 0.84 -22.85
CA HIS A 175 35.87 0.61 -23.83
C HIS A 175 36.21 -0.59 -24.70
N ILE A 176 35.17 -1.26 -25.20
CA ILE A 176 35.33 -2.30 -26.22
C ILE A 176 34.55 -1.96 -27.48
N ASN A 177 35.25 -2.01 -28.60
CA ASN A 177 34.68 -1.86 -29.93
C ASN A 177 34.12 -3.19 -30.45
N LEU A 178 32.80 -3.22 -30.59
CA LEU A 178 32.02 -4.34 -31.10
C LEU A 178 31.79 -4.25 -32.62
N ASN A 179 32.17 -3.13 -33.25
CA ASN A 179 32.11 -2.95 -34.70
C ASN A 179 33.23 -3.73 -35.40
N ASP A 180 33.05 -4.05 -36.69
CA ASP A 180 34.06 -4.66 -37.53
C ASP A 180 35.20 -3.69 -37.88
N ASP A 181 34.91 -2.39 -37.96
CA ASP A 181 35.94 -1.35 -38.12
C ASP A 181 36.67 -1.13 -36.80
N LEU A 182 37.93 -1.56 -36.74
CA LEU A 182 38.78 -1.40 -35.56
C LEU A 182 39.17 0.05 -35.29
N ASN A 183 39.13 0.95 -36.29
CA ASN A 183 39.49 2.37 -36.13
C ASN A 183 38.27 3.21 -35.72
N ALA A 184 37.77 2.95 -34.51
CA ALA A 184 36.52 3.47 -34.00
C ALA A 184 36.68 4.60 -32.96
N ALA A 185 37.74 5.40 -33.01
CA ALA A 185 37.98 6.48 -32.04
C ALA A 185 36.78 7.44 -31.91
N HIS A 186 36.04 7.66 -33.00
CA HIS A 186 34.85 8.51 -33.05
C HIS A 186 33.62 7.92 -32.35
N LEU A 187 33.63 6.63 -31.99
CA LEU A 187 32.55 5.94 -31.27
C LEU A 187 32.79 5.90 -29.75
N VAL A 188 34.04 6.06 -29.29
CA VAL A 188 34.39 6.08 -27.87
C VAL A 188 33.74 7.30 -27.20
N ASN A 189 33.04 7.08 -26.08
CA ASN A 189 32.23 8.10 -25.39
C ASN A 189 31.18 8.82 -26.27
N ALA A 190 30.78 8.23 -27.41
CA ALA A 190 29.74 8.76 -28.29
C ALA A 190 28.32 8.27 -27.95
N GLY A 191 28.17 7.44 -26.91
CA GLY A 191 26.89 6.81 -26.56
C GLY A 191 26.42 5.76 -27.57
N SER A 192 27.35 5.13 -28.29
CA SER A 192 27.05 4.11 -29.29
C SER A 192 26.98 2.71 -28.68
N PRO A 193 25.97 1.88 -29.02
CA PRO A 193 25.92 0.47 -28.61
C PRO A 193 27.04 -0.37 -29.24
N LEU A 194 27.73 0.15 -30.27
CA LEU A 194 28.83 -0.53 -30.95
C LEU A 194 30.20 -0.28 -30.29
N CYS A 195 30.30 0.67 -29.36
CA CYS A 195 31.51 0.90 -28.58
C CYS A 195 31.11 1.25 -27.15
N ILE A 196 31.13 0.24 -26.27
CA ILE A 196 30.59 0.37 -24.92
C ILE A 196 31.71 0.46 -23.88
N GLU A 197 31.51 1.31 -22.90
CA GLU A 197 32.32 1.36 -21.68
C GLU A 197 32.04 0.11 -20.84
N ILE A 198 33.09 -0.63 -20.48
CA ILE A 198 32.97 -1.87 -19.69
C ILE A 198 33.55 -1.72 -18.29
N TRP A 199 34.47 -0.78 -18.06
CA TRP A 199 35.12 -0.58 -16.78
C TRP A 199 35.58 0.87 -16.59
N ASN A 200 35.20 1.48 -15.48
CA ASN A 200 35.69 2.79 -15.05
C ASN A 200 36.66 2.63 -13.87
N LEU A 201 37.84 3.25 -13.97
CA LEU A 201 38.89 3.30 -12.96
C LEU A 201 38.98 4.72 -12.41
N VAL A 202 38.34 4.95 -11.27
CA VAL A 202 38.28 6.25 -10.60
C VAL A 202 39.43 6.40 -9.60
N PHE A 203 40.16 7.51 -9.74
CA PHE A 203 41.33 7.81 -8.94
C PHE A 203 40.99 8.88 -7.90
N ILE A 204 40.22 8.48 -6.89
CA ILE A 204 39.72 9.36 -5.83
C ILE A 204 40.89 10.05 -5.12
N GLN A 205 40.87 11.39 -5.14
CA GLN A 205 41.90 12.23 -4.51
C GLN A 205 41.36 13.56 -3.97
N TYR A 206 40.08 13.86 -4.21
CA TYR A 206 39.42 15.08 -3.76
C TYR A 206 38.11 14.78 -3.02
N ASN A 207 37.65 15.73 -2.22
CA ASN A 207 36.30 15.82 -1.69
C ASN A 207 35.68 17.15 -2.13
N ARG A 208 34.52 17.09 -2.79
CA ARG A 208 33.76 18.28 -3.19
C ARG A 208 32.83 18.71 -2.06
N ASP A 209 32.93 19.97 -1.64
CA ASP A 209 32.04 20.55 -0.64
C ASP A 209 30.75 21.13 -1.26
N SER A 210 29.83 21.61 -0.41
CA SER A 210 28.55 22.18 -0.86
C SER A 210 28.67 23.48 -1.66
N SER A 211 29.85 24.13 -1.67
CA SER A 211 30.13 25.29 -2.53
C SER A 211 30.65 24.89 -3.92
N GLY A 212 30.90 23.59 -4.12
CA GLY A 212 31.51 23.03 -5.32
C GLY A 212 33.03 23.04 -5.30
N THR A 213 33.67 23.50 -4.21
CA THR A 213 35.13 23.56 -4.07
C THR A 213 35.71 22.18 -3.81
N LEU A 214 36.84 21.87 -4.46
CA LEU A 214 37.57 20.61 -4.30
C LEU A 214 38.64 20.73 -3.21
N HIS A 215 38.58 19.85 -2.21
CA HIS A 215 39.58 19.72 -1.15
C HIS A 215 40.38 18.44 -1.35
N GLU A 216 41.71 18.47 -1.25
CA GLU A 216 42.52 17.25 -1.32
C GLU A 216 42.24 16.32 -0.14
N LEU A 217 42.14 15.02 -0.43
CA LEU A 217 41.98 13.99 0.59
C LEU A 217 43.34 13.64 1.25
N PRO A 218 43.34 13.19 2.52
CA PRO A 218 44.57 12.81 3.23
C PRO A 218 45.32 11.64 2.57
N ALA A 219 44.60 10.81 1.81
CA ALA A 219 45.15 9.69 1.06
C ALA A 219 44.50 9.63 -0.33
N LYS A 220 45.21 9.00 -1.27
CA LYS A 220 44.69 8.69 -2.59
C LYS A 220 44.11 7.28 -2.60
N HIS A 221 43.00 7.11 -3.29
CA HIS A 221 42.24 5.88 -3.29
C HIS A 221 41.92 5.43 -4.71
N VAL A 222 41.61 4.15 -4.87
CA VAL A 222 41.09 3.60 -6.12
C VAL A 222 39.67 3.12 -5.86
N ASP A 223 38.78 3.52 -6.75
CA ASP A 223 37.43 3.00 -6.88
C ASP A 223 37.25 2.54 -8.32
N THR A 224 36.81 1.30 -8.52
CA THR A 224 36.52 0.82 -9.86
C THR A 224 35.08 0.33 -9.95
N GLY A 225 34.50 0.50 -11.13
CA GLY A 225 33.17 0.00 -11.44
C GLY A 225 33.16 -0.62 -12.83
N MET A 226 33.05 -1.95 -12.88
CA MET A 226 32.85 -2.73 -14.10
C MET A 226 31.38 -3.14 -14.21
N GLY A 227 30.76 -2.86 -15.35
CA GLY A 227 29.37 -3.25 -15.62
C GLY A 227 29.28 -4.74 -15.89
N PHE A 228 28.82 -5.53 -14.91
CA PHE A 228 28.81 -7.00 -14.99
C PHE A 228 28.01 -7.51 -16.20
N GLU A 229 26.81 -6.98 -16.40
CA GLU A 229 25.91 -7.35 -17.51
C GLU A 229 26.55 -7.07 -18.87
N ARG A 230 27.28 -5.93 -18.99
CA ARG A 230 27.97 -5.54 -20.23
C ARG A 230 29.08 -6.54 -20.54
N VAL A 231 29.92 -6.86 -19.55
CA VAL A 231 31.02 -7.81 -19.73
C VAL A 231 30.51 -9.23 -20.03
N CYS A 232 29.41 -9.65 -19.41
CA CYS A 232 28.78 -10.93 -19.72
C CYS A 232 28.35 -11.00 -21.19
N ALA A 233 27.68 -9.98 -21.71
CA ALA A 233 27.27 -9.94 -23.11
C ALA A 233 28.48 -10.02 -24.06
N VAL A 234 29.52 -9.25 -23.77
CA VAL A 234 30.78 -9.23 -24.54
C VAL A 234 31.44 -10.61 -24.58
N LEU A 235 31.68 -11.23 -23.41
CA LEU A 235 32.36 -12.53 -23.32
C LEU A 235 31.53 -13.69 -23.89
N GLN A 236 30.20 -13.53 -23.92
CA GLN A 236 29.28 -14.48 -24.54
C GLN A 236 29.01 -14.18 -26.01
N LYS A 237 29.61 -13.12 -26.58
CA LYS A 237 29.45 -12.67 -27.97
C LYS A 237 27.99 -12.38 -28.33
N LYS A 238 27.30 -11.66 -27.44
CA LYS A 238 25.91 -11.24 -27.59
C LYS A 238 25.83 -9.77 -28.00
N ASN A 239 24.81 -9.43 -28.80
CA ASN A 239 24.56 -8.06 -29.26
C ASN A 239 23.84 -7.19 -28.22
N SER A 240 23.25 -7.82 -27.19
CA SER A 240 22.62 -7.14 -26.08
C SER A 240 22.88 -7.83 -24.75
N ASN A 241 22.92 -7.03 -23.69
CA ASN A 241 22.90 -7.50 -22.31
C ASN A 241 21.73 -8.45 -22.04
N TYR A 242 20.57 -8.17 -22.64
CA TYR A 242 19.35 -8.98 -22.50
C TYR A 242 19.46 -10.38 -23.10
N ASP A 243 20.41 -10.61 -24.01
CA ASP A 243 20.61 -11.91 -24.67
C ASP A 243 21.65 -12.78 -23.96
N SER A 244 22.24 -12.28 -22.86
CA SER A 244 23.17 -13.02 -22.01
C SER A 244 22.46 -14.01 -21.08
N ASP A 245 23.21 -14.92 -20.49
CA ASP A 245 22.72 -15.88 -19.49
C ASP A 245 22.23 -15.21 -18.18
N VAL A 246 22.51 -13.91 -17.98
CA VAL A 246 21.96 -13.11 -16.87
C VAL A 246 20.45 -12.89 -17.01
N PHE A 247 19.97 -12.68 -18.25
CA PHE A 247 18.57 -12.32 -18.53
C PHE A 247 17.77 -13.41 -19.22
N THR A 248 18.42 -14.25 -20.04
CA THR A 248 17.71 -15.27 -20.83
C THR A 248 16.82 -16.21 -20.01
N PRO A 249 17.15 -16.65 -18.77
CA PRO A 249 16.21 -17.46 -17.98
C PRO A 249 14.90 -16.72 -17.67
N LEU A 250 14.97 -15.42 -17.35
CA LEU A 250 13.81 -14.58 -17.09
C LEU A 250 13.00 -14.33 -18.36
N ILE A 251 13.67 -13.97 -19.46
CA ILE A 251 13.02 -13.75 -20.75
C ILE A 251 12.30 -15.02 -21.21
N ASN A 252 12.91 -16.20 -21.06
CA ASN A 252 12.28 -17.48 -21.37
C ASN A 252 11.06 -17.76 -20.51
N ALA A 253 11.09 -17.41 -19.21
CA ALA A 253 9.94 -17.54 -18.33
C ALA A 253 8.79 -16.59 -18.75
N ILE A 254 9.10 -15.36 -19.13
CA ILE A 254 8.12 -14.39 -19.64
C ILE A 254 7.53 -14.87 -20.98
N ALA A 255 8.36 -15.35 -21.90
CA ALA A 255 7.93 -15.93 -23.17
C ALA A 255 6.99 -17.12 -22.96
N LYS A 256 7.29 -17.99 -21.99
CA LYS A 256 6.43 -19.12 -21.61
C LYS A 256 5.09 -18.67 -21.02
N LEU A 257 5.08 -17.64 -20.18
CA LEU A 257 3.86 -17.12 -19.57
C LEU A 257 2.96 -16.41 -20.59
N SER A 258 3.54 -15.65 -21.51
CA SER A 258 2.83 -14.85 -22.51
C SER A 258 2.48 -15.62 -23.80
N GLY A 259 3.20 -16.71 -24.09
CA GLY A 259 3.11 -17.41 -25.38
C GLY A 259 3.76 -16.65 -26.55
N VAL A 260 4.42 -15.52 -26.29
CA VAL A 260 5.09 -14.69 -27.29
C VAL A 260 6.57 -15.10 -27.36
N LYS A 261 7.14 -15.14 -28.58
CA LYS A 261 8.57 -15.45 -28.77
C LYS A 261 9.43 -14.20 -28.61
N TYR A 262 10.62 -14.37 -28.03
CA TYR A 262 11.67 -13.36 -27.99
C TYR A 262 12.62 -13.55 -29.17
N ASP A 263 12.97 -12.46 -29.85
CA ASP A 263 14.02 -12.47 -30.88
C ASP A 263 15.37 -12.06 -30.29
N GLU A 264 16.33 -12.98 -30.25
CA GLU A 264 17.67 -12.76 -29.68
C GLU A 264 18.71 -12.28 -30.71
N ASN A 265 18.37 -12.21 -31.99
CA ASN A 265 19.34 -11.90 -33.07
C ASN A 265 19.06 -10.53 -33.71
N LEU A 266 18.79 -9.53 -32.88
CA LEU A 266 18.57 -8.16 -33.34
C LEU A 266 19.90 -7.40 -33.49
N PRO A 267 20.02 -6.51 -34.50
CA PRO A 267 21.15 -5.58 -34.61
C PRO A 267 21.25 -4.68 -33.37
N ALA A 268 22.47 -4.44 -32.90
CA ALA A 268 22.69 -3.63 -31.70
C ALA A 268 22.50 -2.12 -31.95
N ASP A 269 22.72 -1.66 -33.18
CA ASP A 269 22.79 -0.26 -33.59
C ASP A 269 21.47 0.30 -34.16
N ASP A 270 20.47 -0.54 -34.40
CA ASP A 270 19.17 -0.12 -34.92
C ASP A 270 18.03 -0.37 -33.93
N LYS A 271 17.74 0.63 -33.09
CA LYS A 271 16.61 0.62 -32.13
C LYS A 271 15.26 0.36 -32.82
N SER A 272 15.10 0.67 -34.12
CA SER A 272 13.84 0.48 -34.84
C SER A 272 13.51 -0.99 -35.12
N THR A 273 14.53 -1.87 -35.06
CA THR A 273 14.36 -3.32 -35.24
C THR A 273 13.79 -4.01 -34.00
N VAL A 274 13.83 -3.36 -32.83
CA VAL A 274 13.35 -3.95 -31.58
C VAL A 274 11.82 -3.90 -31.55
N GLY A 275 11.20 -5.03 -31.87
CA GLY A 275 9.76 -5.18 -31.82
C GLY A 275 9.18 -4.93 -30.42
N GLN A 276 7.95 -4.44 -30.36
CA GLN A 276 7.27 -4.08 -29.11
C GLN A 276 7.23 -5.22 -28.09
N SER A 277 7.12 -6.48 -28.55
CA SER A 277 7.15 -7.66 -27.69
C SER A 277 8.50 -7.86 -27.02
N ASN A 278 9.61 -7.65 -27.72
CA ASN A 278 10.95 -7.72 -27.14
C ASN A 278 11.15 -6.63 -26.08
N ILE A 279 10.73 -5.40 -26.37
CA ILE A 279 10.77 -4.29 -25.40
C ILE A 279 10.01 -4.67 -24.13
N SER A 280 8.79 -5.19 -24.27
CA SER A 280 7.99 -5.63 -23.11
C SER A 280 8.73 -6.66 -22.26
N MET A 281 9.29 -7.70 -22.89
CA MET A 281 10.01 -8.76 -22.17
C MET A 281 11.26 -8.24 -21.47
N ARG A 282 12.02 -7.37 -22.11
CA ARG A 282 13.23 -6.73 -21.53
C ARG A 282 12.88 -5.88 -20.32
N VAL A 283 11.87 -5.01 -20.43
CA VAL A 283 11.42 -4.15 -19.33
C VAL A 283 10.94 -4.98 -18.15
N ILE A 284 10.13 -6.01 -18.39
CA ILE A 284 9.62 -6.90 -17.34
C ILE A 284 10.78 -7.61 -16.64
N ALA A 285 11.73 -8.18 -17.41
CA ALA A 285 12.87 -8.92 -16.88
C ALA A 285 13.81 -8.04 -16.03
N ASP A 286 14.05 -6.79 -16.46
CA ASP A 286 14.84 -5.83 -15.69
C ASP A 286 14.11 -5.42 -14.40
N HIS A 287 12.86 -4.97 -14.51
CA HIS A 287 12.14 -4.42 -13.36
C HIS A 287 11.85 -5.46 -12.27
N ILE A 288 11.61 -6.73 -12.64
CA ILE A 288 11.42 -7.76 -11.62
C ILE A 288 12.71 -8.03 -10.82
N ARG A 289 13.89 -7.92 -11.44
CA ARG A 289 15.17 -7.99 -10.71
C ARG A 289 15.24 -6.85 -9.69
N THR A 290 15.02 -5.62 -10.14
CA THR A 290 15.05 -4.42 -9.28
C THR A 290 14.09 -4.51 -8.11
N LEU A 291 12.84 -4.92 -8.36
CA LEU A 291 11.83 -5.10 -7.31
C LEU A 291 12.25 -6.19 -6.32
N THR A 292 12.76 -7.32 -6.80
CA THR A 292 13.16 -8.44 -5.95
C THR A 292 14.27 -8.03 -5.00
N PHE A 293 15.34 -7.39 -5.51
CA PHE A 293 16.46 -6.95 -4.68
C PHE A 293 16.09 -5.82 -3.72
N ALA A 294 15.35 -4.81 -4.18
CA ALA A 294 14.95 -3.70 -3.31
C ALA A 294 14.01 -4.16 -2.18
N ILE A 295 13.11 -5.10 -2.45
CA ILE A 295 12.21 -5.65 -1.42
C ILE A 295 12.96 -6.57 -0.46
N ALA A 296 13.90 -7.38 -0.97
CA ALA A 296 14.77 -8.19 -0.11
C ALA A 296 15.58 -7.33 0.88
N ASP A 297 16.03 -6.15 0.44
CA ASP A 297 16.80 -5.20 1.25
C ASP A 297 15.91 -4.26 2.10
N GLY A 298 14.59 -4.49 2.13
CA GLY A 298 13.65 -3.89 3.08
C GLY A 298 12.82 -2.71 2.57
N ALA A 299 12.89 -2.36 1.28
CA ALA A 299 12.00 -1.36 0.69
C ALA A 299 10.66 -1.97 0.24
N THR A 300 9.58 -1.19 0.25
CA THR A 300 8.26 -1.65 -0.21
C THR A 300 7.60 -0.61 -1.11
N PRO A 301 6.82 -1.00 -2.14
CA PRO A 301 6.01 -0.07 -2.92
C PRO A 301 5.15 0.85 -2.04
N GLY A 302 5.14 2.15 -2.34
CA GLY A 302 4.55 3.20 -1.50
C GLY A 302 4.23 4.48 -2.29
N ASN A 303 3.73 5.52 -1.61
CA ASN A 303 3.39 6.80 -2.27
C ASN A 303 4.56 7.80 -2.35
N GLU A 304 5.61 7.62 -1.54
CA GLU A 304 6.70 8.60 -1.42
C GLU A 304 8.08 7.92 -1.41
N GLY A 305 9.12 8.71 -1.66
CA GLY A 305 10.52 8.30 -1.59
C GLY A 305 10.84 7.03 -2.39
N ARG A 306 11.55 6.10 -1.77
CA ARG A 306 11.94 4.80 -2.36
C ARG A 306 10.72 3.97 -2.76
N GLY A 307 9.66 3.99 -1.94
CA GLY A 307 8.46 3.23 -2.20
C GLY A 307 7.71 3.70 -3.45
N TYR A 308 7.69 5.01 -3.70
CA TYR A 308 7.13 5.58 -4.93
C TYR A 308 7.85 5.03 -6.18
N VAL A 309 9.17 5.00 -6.14
CA VAL A 309 9.98 4.48 -7.26
C VAL A 309 9.70 3.00 -7.51
N LEU A 310 9.68 2.15 -6.47
CA LEU A 310 9.36 0.74 -6.64
C LEU A 310 7.96 0.52 -7.18
N ARG A 311 6.98 1.28 -6.68
CA ARG A 311 5.62 1.27 -7.21
C ARG A 311 5.58 1.63 -8.68
N ARG A 312 6.31 2.68 -9.11
CA ARG A 312 6.41 3.09 -10.51
C ARG A 312 6.96 1.97 -11.39
N LEU A 313 8.04 1.31 -10.98
CA LEU A 313 8.63 0.17 -11.71
C LEU A 313 7.66 -1.00 -11.85
N LEU A 314 7.01 -1.40 -10.75
CA LEU A 314 6.02 -2.49 -10.77
C LEU A 314 4.88 -2.20 -11.74
N ARG A 315 4.32 -0.99 -11.69
CA ARG A 315 3.23 -0.56 -12.57
C ARG A 315 3.68 -0.50 -14.03
N ARG A 316 4.90 -0.02 -14.31
CA ARG A 316 5.50 -0.03 -15.65
C ARG A 316 5.62 -1.48 -16.17
N ALA A 317 6.15 -2.39 -15.37
CA ALA A 317 6.29 -3.80 -15.74
C ALA A 317 4.92 -4.49 -16.00
N ALA A 318 3.94 -4.28 -15.12
CA ALA A 318 2.58 -4.82 -15.29
C ALA A 318 1.92 -4.31 -16.59
N ARG A 319 2.10 -3.02 -16.92
CA ARG A 319 1.59 -2.43 -18.16
C ARG A 319 2.26 -3.01 -19.41
N TYR A 320 3.58 -3.23 -19.38
CA TYR A 320 4.27 -3.91 -20.48
C TYR A 320 3.82 -5.37 -20.61
N GLY A 321 3.41 -6.02 -19.51
CA GLY A 321 2.73 -7.32 -19.52
C GLY A 321 1.45 -7.31 -20.36
N ARG A 322 0.62 -6.26 -20.25
CA ARG A 322 -0.61 -6.13 -21.06
C ARG A 322 -0.34 -6.10 -22.57
N LYS A 323 0.82 -5.58 -23.00
CA LYS A 323 1.21 -5.56 -24.42
C LYS A 323 1.56 -6.94 -24.98
N ILE A 324 1.85 -7.91 -24.11
CA ILE A 324 2.13 -9.31 -24.46
C ILE A 324 1.05 -10.25 -23.88
N ASP A 325 -0.17 -9.74 -23.75
CA ASP A 325 -1.39 -10.46 -23.32
C ASP A 325 -1.34 -11.07 -21.90
N LEU A 326 -0.47 -10.56 -21.03
CA LEU A 326 -0.46 -10.91 -19.60
C LEU A 326 -1.43 -10.01 -18.84
N LYS A 327 -2.63 -10.52 -18.57
CA LYS A 327 -3.71 -9.77 -17.88
C LYS A 327 -3.77 -10.07 -16.38
N GLU A 328 -3.55 -11.32 -16.01
CA GLU A 328 -3.53 -11.75 -14.61
C GLU A 328 -2.20 -11.37 -13.95
N PRO A 329 -2.16 -11.19 -12.62
CA PRO A 329 -0.92 -10.97 -11.89
C PRO A 329 0.11 -12.05 -12.21
N PHE A 330 1.28 -11.63 -12.67
CA PHE A 330 2.33 -12.53 -13.17
C PHE A 330 3.72 -12.20 -12.65
N LEU A 331 3.98 -10.96 -12.21
CA LEU A 331 5.31 -10.52 -11.79
C LEU A 331 5.83 -11.36 -10.63
N TYR A 332 4.98 -11.69 -9.65
CA TYR A 332 5.37 -12.53 -8.52
C TYR A 332 5.82 -13.94 -8.94
N LYS A 333 5.34 -14.47 -10.07
CA LYS A 333 5.73 -15.79 -10.59
C LYS A 333 7.17 -15.81 -11.12
N LEU A 334 7.70 -14.64 -11.49
CA LEU A 334 9.05 -14.48 -11.99
C LEU A 334 10.09 -14.38 -10.85
N VAL A 335 9.66 -14.12 -9.61
CA VAL A 335 10.55 -14.01 -8.43
C VAL A 335 11.35 -15.29 -8.24
N GLN A 336 10.74 -16.47 -8.41
CA GLN A 336 11.47 -17.74 -8.31
C GLN A 336 12.65 -17.82 -9.29
N VAL A 337 12.47 -17.32 -10.52
CA VAL A 337 13.54 -17.34 -11.54
C VAL A 337 14.69 -16.40 -11.14
N VAL A 338 14.37 -15.25 -10.55
CA VAL A 338 15.40 -14.36 -9.97
C VAL A 338 16.13 -15.06 -8.83
N VAL A 339 15.41 -15.73 -7.92
CA VAL A 339 16.01 -16.46 -6.80
C VAL A 339 16.93 -17.58 -7.30
N ASP A 340 16.50 -18.36 -8.29
CA ASP A 340 17.31 -19.45 -8.86
C ASP A 340 18.60 -18.92 -9.50
N ASN A 341 18.51 -17.77 -10.20
CA ASN A 341 19.65 -17.16 -10.86
C ASN A 341 20.65 -16.49 -9.90
N PHE A 342 20.20 -15.94 -8.77
CA PHE A 342 21.01 -15.00 -7.98
C PHE A 342 21.26 -15.42 -6.51
N SER A 343 20.50 -16.36 -5.95
CA SER A 343 20.56 -16.67 -4.50
C SER A 343 21.89 -17.26 -4.02
N HIS A 344 22.70 -17.79 -4.93
CA HIS A 344 24.05 -18.28 -4.63
C HIS A 344 25.05 -17.15 -4.32
N VAL A 345 24.77 -15.93 -4.81
CA VAL A 345 25.56 -14.72 -4.55
C VAL A 345 24.89 -13.83 -3.52
N PHE A 346 23.55 -13.73 -3.59
CA PHE A 346 22.72 -12.84 -2.79
C PHE A 346 21.67 -13.65 -2.01
N PRO A 347 22.04 -14.32 -0.90
CA PRO A 347 21.17 -15.25 -0.19
C PRO A 347 19.91 -14.61 0.43
N GLU A 348 19.92 -13.30 0.66
CA GLU A 348 18.81 -12.54 1.23
C GLU A 348 17.52 -12.60 0.40
N ILE A 349 17.62 -12.76 -0.93
CA ILE A 349 16.44 -12.88 -1.80
C ILE A 349 15.72 -14.22 -1.59
N LEU A 350 16.46 -15.28 -1.25
CA LEU A 350 15.89 -16.58 -0.93
C LEU A 350 15.18 -16.53 0.43
N SER A 351 15.84 -15.94 1.44
CA SER A 351 15.29 -15.78 2.79
C SER A 351 13.99 -14.96 2.81
N ASN A 352 13.88 -13.96 1.93
CA ASN A 352 12.70 -13.09 1.85
C ASN A 352 11.71 -13.45 0.73
N LYS A 353 11.93 -14.55 -0.01
CA LYS A 353 11.17 -14.90 -1.22
C LYS A 353 9.65 -14.81 -1.03
N SER A 354 9.11 -15.44 0.01
CA SER A 354 7.65 -15.46 0.23
C SER A 354 7.09 -14.06 0.48
N ASN A 355 7.83 -13.19 1.17
CA ASN A 355 7.42 -11.81 1.40
C ASN A 355 7.46 -11.00 0.09
N ILE A 356 8.52 -11.15 -0.70
CA ILE A 356 8.68 -10.50 -2.02
C ILE A 356 7.51 -10.87 -2.94
N GLU A 357 7.19 -12.17 -3.05
CA GLU A 357 6.08 -12.65 -3.87
C GLU A 357 4.74 -12.04 -3.43
N LYS A 358 4.45 -11.99 -2.12
CA LYS A 358 3.22 -11.41 -1.57
C LYS A 358 3.11 -9.91 -1.88
N ILE A 359 4.18 -9.15 -1.63
CA ILE A 359 4.21 -7.70 -1.85
C ILE A 359 3.98 -7.37 -3.33
N ILE A 360 4.71 -8.03 -4.22
CA ILE A 360 4.60 -7.80 -5.67
C ILE A 360 3.21 -8.18 -6.16
N LYS A 361 2.69 -9.34 -5.73
CA LYS A 361 1.36 -9.80 -6.11
C LYS A 361 0.27 -8.84 -5.65
N ALA A 362 0.30 -8.39 -4.39
CA ALA A 362 -0.73 -7.51 -3.84
C ALA A 362 -0.76 -6.14 -4.52
N GLU A 363 0.40 -5.52 -4.78
CA GLU A 363 0.44 -4.24 -5.51
C GLU A 363 0.03 -4.42 -6.99
N GLU A 364 0.42 -5.52 -7.64
CA GLU A 364 0.02 -5.83 -9.01
C GLU A 364 -1.50 -6.06 -9.13
N GLU A 365 -2.10 -6.81 -8.21
CA GLU A 365 -3.56 -7.02 -8.13
C GLU A 365 -4.30 -5.69 -7.91
N SER A 366 -3.82 -4.88 -6.96
CA SER A 366 -4.39 -3.56 -6.69
C SER A 366 -4.32 -2.67 -7.93
N PHE A 367 -3.19 -2.68 -8.65
CA PHE A 367 -3.00 -1.85 -9.82
C PHE A 367 -3.78 -2.36 -11.05
N ASN A 368 -3.84 -3.67 -11.26
CA ASN A 368 -4.60 -4.25 -12.37
C ASN A 368 -6.08 -3.84 -12.32
N SER A 369 -6.65 -3.68 -11.12
CA SER A 369 -8.03 -3.21 -10.95
C SER A 369 -8.27 -1.77 -11.43
N THR A 370 -7.24 -0.91 -11.42
CA THR A 370 -7.33 0.50 -11.86
C THR A 370 -6.77 0.73 -13.26
N LEU A 371 -5.85 -0.13 -13.72
CA LEU A 371 -5.15 -0.02 -14.98
C LEU A 371 -6.11 -0.04 -16.18
N ASP A 372 -7.03 -0.99 -16.24
CA ASP A 372 -7.94 -1.15 -17.39
C ASP A 372 -8.79 0.11 -17.60
N ARG A 373 -9.36 0.65 -16.51
CA ARG A 373 -10.12 1.92 -16.55
C ARG A 373 -9.23 3.11 -16.91
N GLY A 374 -7.99 3.15 -16.43
CA GLY A 374 -7.04 4.21 -16.74
C GLY A 374 -6.64 4.25 -18.22
N ILE A 375 -6.43 3.07 -18.83
CA ILE A 375 -6.13 2.94 -20.26
C ILE A 375 -7.31 3.42 -21.11
N GLU A 376 -8.54 3.00 -20.78
CA GLU A 376 -9.75 3.46 -21.50
C GLU A 376 -9.91 4.98 -21.45
N LEU A 377 -9.69 5.59 -20.28
CA LEU A 377 -9.76 7.05 -20.11
C LEU A 377 -8.66 7.78 -20.89
N PHE A 378 -7.44 7.24 -20.87
CA PHE A 378 -6.32 7.78 -21.64
C PHE A 378 -6.61 7.73 -23.14
N ASP A 379 -7.08 6.60 -23.67
CA ASP A 379 -7.40 6.45 -25.09
C ASP A 379 -8.55 7.38 -25.50
N ALA A 380 -9.55 7.58 -24.62
CA ALA A 380 -10.60 8.56 -24.86
C ALA A 380 -10.07 10.01 -24.92
N LEU A 381 -9.08 10.35 -24.09
CA LEU A 381 -8.41 11.66 -24.09
C LEU A 381 -7.58 11.87 -25.36
N THR A 382 -6.71 10.92 -25.71
CA THR A 382 -5.86 11.05 -26.91
C THR A 382 -6.68 11.07 -28.20
N ASN A 383 -7.77 10.29 -28.30
CA ASN A 383 -8.67 10.35 -29.44
C ASN A 383 -9.31 11.74 -29.61
N LYS A 384 -9.70 12.41 -28.51
CA LYS A 384 -10.21 13.79 -28.57
C LYS A 384 -9.13 14.77 -29.04
N LEU A 385 -7.89 14.62 -28.57
CA LEU A 385 -6.76 15.45 -28.98
C LEU A 385 -6.42 15.26 -30.47
N ARG A 386 -6.48 14.02 -30.98
CA ARG A 386 -6.34 13.73 -32.43
C ARG A 386 -7.37 14.48 -33.25
N VAL A 387 -8.64 14.47 -32.82
CA VAL A 387 -9.73 15.20 -33.50
C VAL A 387 -9.48 16.71 -33.48
N LYS A 388 -8.90 17.24 -32.41
CA LYS A 388 -8.55 18.67 -32.28
C LYS A 388 -7.19 19.05 -32.88
N ASN A 389 -6.43 18.09 -33.39
CA ASN A 389 -5.05 18.26 -33.86
C ASN A 389 -4.10 18.87 -32.80
N GLU A 390 -4.32 18.53 -31.53
CA GLU A 390 -3.48 18.90 -30.40
C GLU A 390 -2.53 17.74 -30.07
N LYS A 391 -1.28 18.04 -29.69
CA LYS A 391 -0.26 17.01 -29.33
C LYS A 391 0.11 16.98 -27.85
N ILE A 392 -0.47 17.86 -27.05
CA ILE A 392 -0.17 17.99 -25.62
C ILE A 392 -1.41 17.63 -24.81
N ILE A 393 -1.28 16.67 -23.91
CA ILE A 393 -2.31 16.35 -22.91
C ILE A 393 -2.22 17.39 -21.79
N SER A 394 -3.32 18.07 -21.49
CA SER A 394 -3.36 19.14 -20.50
C SER A 394 -2.97 18.65 -19.10
N GLY A 395 -2.30 19.49 -18.30
CA GLY A 395 -1.90 19.13 -16.95
C GLY A 395 -3.10 18.85 -16.03
N ASP A 396 -4.25 19.50 -16.28
CA ASP A 396 -5.51 19.23 -15.57
C ASP A 396 -6.06 17.82 -15.90
N ASP A 397 -5.98 17.36 -17.15
CA ASP A 397 -6.39 16.00 -17.53
C ASP A 397 -5.43 14.95 -16.95
N VAL A 398 -4.11 15.21 -16.98
CA VAL A 398 -3.11 14.34 -16.34
C VAL A 398 -3.31 14.30 -14.83
N PHE A 399 -3.57 15.45 -14.20
CA PHE A 399 -3.87 15.53 -12.77
C PHE A 399 -5.15 14.78 -12.43
N LYS A 400 -6.19 14.85 -13.27
CA LYS A 400 -7.42 14.08 -13.08
C LYS A 400 -7.19 12.57 -13.20
N LEU A 401 -6.41 12.13 -14.20
CA LEU A 401 -6.00 10.73 -14.33
C LEU A 401 -5.29 10.25 -13.06
N TYR A 402 -4.39 11.07 -12.52
CA TYR A 402 -3.64 10.78 -11.30
C TYR A 402 -4.49 10.82 -10.03
N ASP A 403 -5.09 11.96 -9.70
CA ASP A 403 -5.78 12.23 -8.43
C ASP A 403 -7.13 11.51 -8.31
N THR A 404 -7.93 11.52 -9.38
CA THR A 404 -9.28 10.93 -9.35
C THR A 404 -9.27 9.43 -9.63
N TYR A 405 -8.41 8.97 -10.53
CA TYR A 405 -8.43 7.59 -11.01
C TYR A 405 -7.20 6.77 -10.61
N GLY A 406 -6.24 7.38 -9.90
CA GLY A 406 -5.03 6.69 -9.41
C GLY A 406 -4.07 6.28 -10.53
N PHE A 407 -4.22 6.84 -11.74
CA PHE A 407 -3.44 6.49 -12.91
C PHE A 407 -2.10 7.25 -12.92
N PRO A 408 -0.95 6.56 -12.88
CA PRO A 408 0.34 7.22 -12.70
C PRO A 408 0.67 8.21 -13.83
N ILE A 409 1.22 9.38 -13.45
CA ILE A 409 1.74 10.36 -14.42
C ILE A 409 2.80 9.72 -15.33
N ASP A 410 3.69 8.90 -14.77
CA ASP A 410 4.76 8.27 -15.55
C ASP A 410 4.20 7.36 -16.65
N LEU A 411 3.13 6.61 -16.32
CA LEU A 411 2.47 5.75 -17.29
C LEU A 411 1.79 6.58 -18.38
N THR A 412 1.15 7.68 -17.98
CA THR A 412 0.56 8.66 -18.90
C THR A 412 1.61 9.25 -19.85
N ALA A 413 2.79 9.62 -19.33
CA ALA A 413 3.89 10.15 -20.12
C ALA A 413 4.43 9.13 -21.13
N VAL A 414 4.66 7.89 -20.71
CA VAL A 414 5.14 6.81 -21.60
C VAL A 414 4.09 6.49 -22.67
N MET A 415 2.81 6.38 -22.29
CA MET A 415 1.71 6.14 -23.24
C MET A 415 1.55 7.29 -24.24
N ALA A 416 1.70 8.54 -23.79
CA ALA A 416 1.66 9.71 -24.64
C ALA A 416 2.77 9.65 -25.69
N ARG A 417 4.02 9.42 -25.25
CA ARG A 417 5.19 9.38 -26.14
C ARG A 417 5.08 8.30 -27.22
N GLU A 418 4.61 7.11 -26.86
CA GLU A 418 4.39 6.01 -27.81
C GLU A 418 3.37 6.34 -28.90
N GLN A 419 2.40 7.19 -28.60
CA GLN A 419 1.40 7.66 -29.56
C GLN A 419 1.76 9.01 -30.21
N GLY A 420 2.94 9.56 -29.94
CA GLY A 420 3.40 10.85 -30.48
C GLY A 420 2.83 12.09 -29.79
N PHE A 421 2.33 11.96 -28.56
CA PHE A 421 1.88 13.04 -27.68
C PHE A 421 2.94 13.37 -26.61
N SER A 422 2.80 14.54 -26.00
CA SER A 422 3.51 14.92 -24.76
C SER A 422 2.50 15.30 -23.67
N ILE A 423 2.95 15.37 -22.43
CA ILE A 423 2.14 15.83 -21.29
C ILE A 423 2.59 17.23 -20.84
N ASP A 424 1.67 18.03 -20.33
CA ASP A 424 1.99 19.29 -19.66
C ASP A 424 2.36 19.04 -18.18
N GLU A 425 3.63 18.75 -17.95
CA GLU A 425 4.18 18.49 -16.61
C GLU A 425 4.17 19.73 -15.70
N ILE A 426 4.30 20.93 -16.29
CA ILE A 426 4.36 22.18 -15.52
C ILE A 426 3.02 22.38 -14.82
N ARG A 427 1.93 22.34 -15.59
CA ARG A 427 0.59 22.51 -15.04
C ARG A 427 0.21 21.41 -14.05
N PHE A 428 0.62 20.17 -14.31
CA PHE A 428 0.44 19.07 -13.35
C PHE A 428 1.13 19.35 -12.01
N ASN A 429 2.38 19.82 -12.05
CA ASN A 429 3.16 20.12 -10.84
C ASN A 429 2.58 21.30 -10.04
N GLU A 430 2.05 22.32 -10.71
CA GLU A 430 1.31 23.40 -10.06
C GLU A 430 0.10 22.87 -9.27
N LEU A 431 -0.71 22.00 -9.89
CA LEU A 431 -1.89 21.41 -9.26
C LEU A 431 -1.53 20.50 -8.06
N MET A 432 -0.41 19.79 -8.15
CA MET A 432 0.14 19.00 -7.05
C MET A 432 0.58 19.87 -5.87
N GLU A 433 1.23 21.01 -6.13
CA GLU A 433 1.64 21.93 -5.06
C GLU A 433 0.41 22.61 -4.42
N ASP A 434 -0.58 23.01 -5.21
CA ASP A 434 -1.87 23.53 -4.71
C ASP A 434 -2.58 22.51 -3.81
N GLN A 435 -2.50 21.22 -4.12
CA GLN A 435 -3.06 20.15 -3.29
C GLN A 435 -2.29 20.01 -1.96
N LYS A 436 -0.95 20.02 -2.01
CA LYS A 436 -0.10 20.00 -0.81
C LYS A 436 -0.32 21.23 0.08
N GLU A 437 -0.44 22.42 -0.51
CA GLU A 437 -0.73 23.64 0.24
C GLU A 437 -2.09 23.59 0.94
N ARG A 438 -3.12 23.07 0.27
CA ARG A 438 -4.45 22.86 0.88
C ARG A 438 -4.38 21.90 2.08
N ALA A 439 -3.63 20.80 1.95
CA ALA A 439 -3.39 19.87 3.06
C ALA A 439 -2.62 20.53 4.23
N ARG A 440 -1.60 21.34 3.92
CA ARG A 440 -0.83 22.10 4.93
C ARG A 440 -1.67 23.18 5.63
N LYS A 441 -2.53 23.91 4.91
CA LYS A 441 -3.45 24.91 5.48
C LYS A 441 -4.45 24.26 6.43
N SER A 442 -4.98 23.09 6.09
CA SER A 442 -5.86 22.31 6.98
C SER A 442 -5.16 21.84 8.28
N THR A 443 -3.83 21.75 8.26
CA THR A 443 -3.00 21.40 9.44
C THR A 443 -2.63 22.64 10.27
N LYS A 444 -2.42 23.79 9.63
CA LYS A 444 -2.12 25.08 10.30
C LYS A 444 -3.32 25.66 11.06
N ASP A 445 -4.54 25.46 10.58
CA ASP A 445 -5.74 26.02 11.23
C ASP A 445 -6.11 25.34 12.56
N LYS A 446 -5.35 24.32 13.01
CA LYS A 446 -5.52 23.68 14.33
C LYS A 446 -4.61 24.19 15.44
N MET A 447 -3.69 25.13 15.20
CA MET A 447 -2.78 25.63 16.24
C MET A 447 -2.85 27.16 16.38
N GLY A 448 -3.15 27.65 17.58
CA GLY A 448 -2.98 29.04 18.02
C GLY A 448 -1.50 29.49 18.11
N SER A 449 -0.62 28.92 17.29
CA SER A 449 0.84 29.01 17.37
C SER A 449 1.41 30.35 16.90
N ALA A 450 0.68 31.13 16.10
CA ALA A 450 1.19 32.39 15.56
C ALA A 450 1.48 33.44 16.67
N ASN A 451 0.58 33.57 17.65
CA ASN A 451 0.77 34.50 18.78
C ASN A 451 1.84 34.00 19.77
N LEU A 452 1.99 32.68 19.91
CA LEU A 452 2.93 32.06 20.85
C LEU A 452 4.38 32.06 20.35
N ILE A 453 4.60 31.92 19.03
CA ILE A 453 5.92 32.05 18.42
C ILE A 453 6.43 33.49 18.61
N GLN A 454 5.57 34.49 18.41
CA GLN A 454 5.90 35.90 18.63
C GLN A 454 6.24 36.22 20.09
N PHE A 455 5.59 35.55 21.06
CA PHE A 455 5.88 35.64 22.50
C PHE A 455 7.28 35.12 22.86
N LEU A 456 7.76 34.05 22.24
CA LEU A 456 9.05 33.43 22.57
C LEU A 456 10.24 34.06 21.84
N SER A 457 10.06 34.57 20.62
CA SER A 457 11.11 35.22 19.84
C SER A 457 11.60 36.56 20.43
N ASN A 458 10.83 37.19 21.32
CA ASN A 458 11.21 38.44 21.98
C ASN A 458 12.12 38.25 23.22
N SER A 459 12.64 37.05 23.49
CA SER A 459 13.45 36.80 24.70
C SER A 459 14.58 35.80 24.46
N SER A 460 15.64 36.27 23.82
CA SER A 460 16.96 35.62 23.76
C SER A 460 17.64 35.70 25.15
N ASN A 461 17.63 34.58 25.90
CA ASN A 461 18.38 34.26 27.14
C ASN A 461 17.51 33.75 28.30
N LEU A 462 16.78 32.64 28.14
CA LEU A 462 16.08 32.02 29.27
C LEU A 462 16.47 30.55 29.45
N PRO A 463 16.50 30.06 30.70
CA PRO A 463 16.84 28.68 31.02
C PRO A 463 15.74 27.72 30.55
N ASP A 464 16.15 26.49 30.26
CA ASP A 464 15.29 25.40 29.82
C ASP A 464 14.33 24.97 30.95
N SER A 465 13.13 24.47 30.59
CA SER A 465 12.21 23.87 31.56
C SER A 465 12.63 22.43 31.88
N GLU A 466 12.84 22.10 33.15
CA GLU A 466 13.14 20.74 33.60
C GLU A 466 11.84 19.91 33.70
N PHE A 467 11.76 18.80 32.95
CA PHE A 467 10.64 17.87 33.05
C PHE A 467 10.87 16.83 34.15
N VAL A 468 10.09 16.90 35.23
CA VAL A 468 10.17 15.98 36.39
C VAL A 468 9.04 14.93 36.38
N GLY A 469 8.17 14.97 35.36
CA GLY A 469 6.92 14.21 35.29
C GLY A 469 7.06 12.69 35.10
N TYR A 470 8.28 12.18 34.95
CA TYR A 470 8.56 10.74 34.96
C TYR A 470 8.45 10.14 36.36
N GLU A 471 8.84 10.89 37.39
CA GLU A 471 8.92 10.40 38.78
C GLU A 471 7.76 10.90 39.64
N THR A 472 7.26 12.11 39.36
CA THR A 472 6.22 12.75 40.17
C THR A 472 5.09 13.34 39.32
N LEU A 473 3.89 13.44 39.89
CA LEU A 473 2.73 14.13 39.31
C LEU A 473 2.49 15.51 39.93
N GLU A 474 3.29 15.86 40.94
CA GLU A 474 3.21 17.12 41.68
C GLU A 474 4.63 17.65 41.94
N THR A 475 4.84 18.95 41.72
CA THR A 475 6.08 19.63 42.14
C THR A 475 5.79 21.07 42.51
N GLU A 476 6.57 21.59 43.46
CA GLU A 476 6.74 23.04 43.60
C GLU A 476 7.60 23.55 42.44
N ALA A 477 7.23 24.67 41.83
CA ALA A 477 7.92 25.28 40.68
C ALA A 477 7.84 26.80 40.76
N THR A 478 8.78 27.50 40.14
CA THR A 478 8.78 28.96 40.03
C THR A 478 8.24 29.38 38.67
N VAL A 479 7.33 30.36 38.66
CA VAL A 479 6.77 30.92 37.42
C VAL A 479 7.82 31.81 36.75
N LEU A 480 8.33 31.37 35.61
CA LEU A 480 9.31 32.13 34.82
C LEU A 480 8.64 33.19 33.95
N ARG A 481 7.48 32.89 33.36
CA ARG A 481 6.75 33.82 32.47
C ARG A 481 5.25 33.63 32.48
N LEU A 482 4.55 34.70 32.12
CA LEU A 482 3.11 34.77 31.89
C LEU A 482 2.81 35.61 30.65
N SER A 483 1.94 35.13 29.78
CA SER A 483 1.39 35.89 28.65
C SER A 483 0.16 35.20 28.07
N ASP A 484 -0.90 35.96 27.79
CA ASP A 484 -2.07 35.57 26.99
C ASP A 484 -2.53 34.11 27.15
N GLY A 485 -2.72 33.68 28.40
CA GLY A 485 -3.23 32.33 28.72
C GLY A 485 -2.17 31.23 28.76
N PHE A 486 -0.87 31.55 28.75
CA PHE A 486 0.22 30.60 28.93
C PHE A 486 1.13 30.94 30.11
N VAL A 487 1.53 29.91 30.86
CA VAL A 487 2.51 29.98 31.95
C VAL A 487 3.70 29.06 31.68
N VAL A 488 4.90 29.59 31.89
CA VAL A 488 6.16 28.83 31.80
C VAL A 488 6.75 28.67 33.20
N LEU A 489 7.15 27.44 33.53
CA LEU A 489 7.74 27.06 34.82
C LEU A 489 9.21 26.66 34.64
N ASP A 490 10.01 26.80 35.69
CA ASP A 490 11.40 26.33 35.74
C ASP A 490 11.49 24.81 35.69
N LYS A 491 10.59 24.13 36.39
CA LYS A 491 10.38 22.68 36.31
C LYS A 491 8.90 22.34 36.32
N THR A 492 8.54 21.22 35.69
CA THR A 492 7.13 20.84 35.57
C THR A 492 6.91 19.33 35.52
N PRO A 493 5.85 18.81 36.16
CA PRO A 493 5.43 17.42 36.02
C PRO A 493 4.58 17.22 34.77
N PHE A 494 4.14 18.27 34.07
CA PHE A 494 3.27 18.18 32.90
C PHE A 494 4.06 17.78 31.66
N TYR A 495 3.66 16.68 31.02
CA TYR A 495 4.22 16.25 29.76
C TYR A 495 3.68 17.14 28.66
N ALA A 496 4.58 17.64 27.83
CA ALA A 496 4.23 18.44 26.68
C ALA A 496 3.96 17.53 25.47
N GLU A 497 2.96 17.89 24.65
CA GLU A 497 2.60 17.12 23.46
C GLU A 497 3.82 16.80 22.58
N SER A 498 4.10 15.50 22.39
CA SER A 498 5.24 15.00 21.62
C SER A 498 5.12 13.50 21.37
N GLY A 499 5.73 13.00 20.29
CA GLY A 499 5.80 11.56 19.98
C GLY A 499 4.44 10.87 19.82
N GLY A 500 3.41 11.61 19.43
CA GLY A 500 2.02 11.13 19.35
C GLY A 500 1.26 11.19 20.68
N GLN A 501 1.93 11.36 21.82
CA GLN A 501 1.28 11.56 23.12
C GLN A 501 0.78 13.00 23.26
N VAL A 502 -0.51 13.17 23.60
CA VAL A 502 -1.11 14.48 23.88
C VAL A 502 -0.56 15.11 25.16
N GLY A 503 -0.59 16.45 25.21
CA GLY A 503 -0.21 17.22 26.38
C GLY A 503 -1.05 16.91 27.62
N ASP A 504 -0.41 17.02 28.79
CA ASP A 504 -1.12 16.90 30.05
C ASP A 504 -1.99 18.11 30.37
N SER A 505 -3.02 17.84 31.16
CA SER A 505 -3.86 18.83 31.81
C SER A 505 -3.88 18.60 33.32
N GLY A 506 -4.34 19.60 34.07
CA GLY A 506 -4.23 19.58 35.52
C GLY A 506 -4.51 20.95 36.11
N VAL A 507 -3.81 21.29 37.20
CA VAL A 507 -3.96 22.57 37.88
C VAL A 507 -2.60 23.12 38.33
N VAL A 508 -2.51 24.45 38.39
CA VAL A 508 -1.47 25.18 39.10
C VAL A 508 -2.11 25.83 40.31
N ASP A 509 -1.62 25.51 41.50
CA ASP A 509 -2.06 26.08 42.77
C ASP A 509 -1.16 27.26 43.14
N PHE A 510 -1.77 28.44 43.23
CA PHE A 510 -1.12 29.67 43.67
C PHE A 510 -1.88 30.24 44.88
N ASN A 511 -1.28 30.15 46.07
CA ASN A 511 -1.87 30.62 47.34
C ASN A 511 -3.27 30.05 47.63
N GLY A 512 -3.55 28.80 47.25
CA GLY A 512 -4.85 28.15 47.42
C GLY A 512 -5.85 28.41 46.29
N ALA A 513 -5.50 29.25 45.31
CA ALA A 513 -6.27 29.40 44.08
C ALA A 513 -5.84 28.32 43.07
N LEU A 514 -6.75 27.40 42.75
CA LEU A 514 -6.53 26.35 41.76
C LEU A 514 -6.84 26.86 40.36
N ILE A 515 -5.81 26.96 39.53
CA ILE A 515 -5.92 27.49 38.18
C ILE A 515 -5.81 26.34 37.18
N PRO A 516 -6.88 26.03 36.41
CA PRO A 516 -6.87 24.94 35.44
C PRO A 516 -5.82 25.12 34.36
N ILE A 517 -5.10 24.04 34.06
CA ILE A 517 -4.25 23.89 32.88
C ILE A 517 -5.00 22.99 31.90
N SER A 518 -5.39 23.53 30.74
CA SER A 518 -6.14 22.80 29.72
C SER A 518 -5.25 22.01 28.76
N ASP A 519 -4.02 22.47 28.52
CA ASP A 519 -3.07 21.84 27.60
C ASP A 519 -1.61 22.20 27.93
N THR A 520 -0.66 21.38 27.47
CA THR A 520 0.78 21.59 27.67
C THR A 520 1.55 21.31 26.38
N ILE A 521 2.34 22.28 25.93
CA ILE A 521 3.04 22.25 24.64
C ILE A 521 4.53 22.60 24.79
N LYS A 522 5.35 22.08 23.88
CA LYS A 522 6.80 22.28 23.87
C LYS A 522 7.22 23.17 22.70
N ILE A 523 8.05 24.17 22.97
CA ILE A 523 8.67 25.01 21.93
C ILE A 523 10.16 25.15 22.24
N GLY A 524 11.01 24.55 21.40
CA GLY A 524 12.43 24.37 21.74
C GLY A 524 12.56 23.53 23.02
N ASN A 525 13.24 24.07 24.02
CA ASN A 525 13.39 23.45 25.35
C ASN A 525 12.43 24.01 26.41
N ILE A 526 11.49 24.88 26.02
CA ILE A 526 10.52 25.50 26.93
C ILE A 526 9.22 24.71 26.94
N ILE A 527 8.69 24.43 28.13
CA ILE A 527 7.37 23.82 28.31
C ILE A 527 6.38 24.91 28.73
N ALA A 528 5.39 25.17 27.88
CA ALA A 528 4.34 26.16 28.11
C ALA A 528 3.02 25.47 28.45
N HIS A 529 2.37 25.95 29.50
CA HIS A 529 1.12 25.40 30.02
C HIS A 529 0.01 26.40 29.74
N LYS A 530 -1.02 25.97 28.99
CA LYS A 530 -2.19 26.78 28.71
C LYS A 530 -3.09 26.81 29.93
N TYR A 531 -3.28 27.99 30.52
CA TYR A 531 -4.10 28.18 31.72
C TYR A 531 -5.37 28.97 31.42
N ASP A 532 -6.45 28.60 32.10
CA ASP A 532 -7.73 29.30 32.03
C ASP A 532 -8.01 29.95 33.39
N GLY A 533 -7.81 31.28 33.51
CA GLY A 533 -8.00 32.00 34.78
C GLY A 533 -7.12 33.23 34.92
N ASN A 534 -6.88 33.66 36.17
CA ASN A 534 -5.97 34.78 36.47
C ASN A 534 -4.73 34.28 37.22
N LEU A 535 -3.56 34.39 36.58
CA LEU A 535 -2.24 34.09 37.16
C LEU A 535 -1.35 35.34 37.28
N SER A 536 -1.84 36.55 37.00
CA SER A 536 -1.02 37.75 36.76
C SER A 536 0.00 38.05 37.87
N ASP A 537 -0.36 37.76 39.12
CA ASP A 537 0.45 38.08 40.30
C ASP A 537 1.46 36.98 40.67
N ALA A 538 1.53 35.89 39.89
CA ALA A 538 2.37 34.74 40.20
C ALA A 538 3.78 34.81 39.56
N LEU A 539 4.04 35.78 38.67
CA LEU A 539 5.34 35.92 38.01
C LEU A 539 6.49 36.01 39.03
N GLY A 540 7.50 35.15 38.89
CA GLY A 540 8.65 35.06 39.79
C GLY A 540 8.38 34.42 41.15
N LYS A 541 7.17 33.91 41.39
CA LYS A 541 6.77 33.26 42.66
C LYS A 541 6.67 31.74 42.52
N ASN A 542 6.64 31.07 43.67
CA ASN A 542 6.42 29.62 43.73
C ASN A 542 4.94 29.28 43.58
N VAL A 543 4.69 28.20 42.85
CA VAL A 543 3.40 27.57 42.62
C VAL A 543 3.53 26.07 42.80
N ILE A 544 2.42 25.38 43.07
CA ILE A 544 2.39 23.91 43.07
C ILE A 544 1.70 23.44 41.79
N ALA A 545 2.45 22.79 40.92
CA ALA A 545 1.96 22.25 39.65
C ALA A 545 1.51 20.79 39.86
N ARG A 546 0.23 20.49 39.57
CA ARG A 546 -0.37 19.15 39.75
C ARG A 546 -1.02 18.65 38.47
N VAL A 547 -0.57 17.50 37.96
CA VAL A 547 -1.16 16.85 36.79
C VAL A 547 -2.46 16.13 37.17
N ASN A 548 -3.43 16.10 36.26
CA ASN A 548 -4.59 15.23 36.40
C ASN A 548 -4.15 13.76 36.36
N LYS A 549 -4.05 13.16 37.55
CA LYS A 549 -3.57 11.78 37.74
C LYS A 549 -4.34 10.77 36.89
N ASN A 550 -5.67 10.82 36.87
CA ASN A 550 -6.46 9.81 36.17
C ASN A 550 -6.23 9.89 34.66
N ARG A 551 -6.28 11.10 34.10
CA ARG A 551 -5.99 11.35 32.69
C ARG A 551 -4.58 10.89 32.30
N ARG A 552 -3.57 11.23 33.10
CA ARG A 552 -2.18 10.81 32.88
C ARG A 552 -2.07 9.29 32.83
N TRP A 553 -2.71 8.60 33.77
CA TRP A 553 -2.70 7.14 33.82
C TRP A 553 -3.30 6.52 32.56
N ASP A 554 -4.44 7.01 32.07
CA ASP A 554 -5.06 6.50 30.85
C ASP A 554 -4.19 6.73 29.60
N ILE A 555 -3.55 7.90 29.51
CA ILE A 555 -2.57 8.19 28.45
C ILE A 555 -1.38 7.23 28.52
N MET A 556 -0.80 7.02 29.71
CA MET A 556 0.35 6.11 29.90
C MET A 556 0.01 4.67 29.50
N ARG A 557 -1.22 4.20 29.77
CA ARG A 557 -1.69 2.87 29.34
C ARG A 557 -1.74 2.77 27.82
N ASN A 558 -2.40 3.72 27.17
CA ASN A 558 -2.52 3.78 25.71
C ASN A 558 -1.15 3.92 25.04
N HIS A 559 -0.23 4.72 25.60
CA HIS A 559 1.13 4.88 25.08
C HIS A 559 1.89 3.57 25.16
N SER A 560 1.93 2.97 26.34
CA SER A 560 2.65 1.71 26.56
C SER A 560 2.08 0.61 25.67
N ALA A 561 0.76 0.53 25.52
CA ALA A 561 0.12 -0.45 24.65
C ALA A 561 0.45 -0.25 23.15
N THR A 562 0.80 0.97 22.73
CA THR A 562 1.25 1.25 21.37
C THR A 562 2.57 0.52 21.06
N HIS A 563 3.51 0.43 22.03
CA HIS A 563 4.76 -0.33 21.85
C HIS A 563 4.51 -1.84 21.71
N PHE A 564 3.57 -2.39 22.49
CA PHE A 564 3.18 -3.80 22.37
C PHE A 564 2.49 -4.07 21.03
N LEU A 565 1.62 -3.15 20.59
CA LEU A 565 0.96 -3.24 19.29
C LEU A 565 1.97 -3.21 18.14
N HIS A 566 2.89 -2.26 18.15
CA HIS A 566 3.91 -2.11 17.11
C HIS A 566 4.81 -3.36 17.00
N ARG A 567 5.34 -3.85 18.13
CA ARG A 567 6.12 -5.10 18.15
C ARG A 567 5.34 -6.28 17.61
N THR A 568 4.10 -6.47 18.07
CA THR A 568 3.27 -7.61 17.68
C THR A 568 2.91 -7.56 16.19
N LEU A 569 2.64 -6.37 15.64
CA LEU A 569 2.43 -6.21 14.21
C LEU A 569 3.66 -6.63 13.41
N ARG A 570 4.87 -6.29 13.87
CA ARG A 570 6.12 -6.71 13.22
C ARG A 570 6.35 -8.22 13.31
N ASP A 571 6.01 -8.84 14.43
CA ASP A 571 6.15 -10.29 14.61
C ASP A 571 5.18 -11.10 13.73
N ILE A 572 3.95 -10.62 13.56
CA ILE A 572 2.90 -11.32 12.80
C ILE A 572 2.93 -10.98 11.31
N LEU A 573 3.04 -9.69 10.97
CA LEU A 573 2.94 -9.22 9.58
C LEU A 573 4.32 -9.16 8.91
N GLY A 574 5.38 -8.90 9.67
CA GLY A 574 6.76 -8.86 9.18
C GLY A 574 7.53 -7.57 9.51
N PRO A 575 8.86 -7.57 9.34
CA PRO A 575 9.74 -6.47 9.74
C PRO A 575 9.60 -5.19 8.88
N HIS A 576 8.82 -5.22 7.80
CA HIS A 576 8.50 -4.05 6.98
C HIS A 576 7.48 -3.10 7.63
N VAL A 577 6.77 -3.56 8.67
CA VAL A 577 5.84 -2.71 9.40
C VAL A 577 6.60 -1.61 10.15
N GLN A 578 6.35 -0.37 9.77
CA GLN A 578 6.93 0.83 10.38
C GLN A 578 5.81 1.80 10.74
N GLN A 579 6.00 2.57 11.82
CA GLN A 579 5.07 3.63 12.19
C GLN A 579 5.05 4.74 11.13
N ALA A 580 3.86 5.03 10.60
CA ALA A 580 3.59 6.15 9.70
C ALA A 580 2.90 7.32 10.44
N GLY A 581 2.40 7.09 11.65
CA GLY A 581 1.75 8.10 12.48
C GLY A 581 1.22 7.52 13.78
N SER A 582 1.13 8.34 14.83
CA SER A 582 0.61 7.93 16.12
C SER A 582 -0.19 9.05 16.78
N LEU A 583 -1.26 8.69 17.48
CA LEU A 583 -1.99 9.56 18.39
C LEU A 583 -2.39 8.76 19.63
N VAL A 584 -2.00 9.25 20.80
CA VAL A 584 -2.24 8.63 22.09
C VAL A 584 -2.89 9.67 22.99
N ASN A 585 -4.16 9.46 23.32
CA ASN A 585 -4.90 10.28 24.29
C ASN A 585 -5.48 9.40 25.41
N GLN A 586 -6.30 9.98 26.29
CA GLN A 586 -6.88 9.26 27.43
C GLN A 586 -7.96 8.23 27.02
N ASP A 587 -8.62 8.46 25.88
CA ASP A 587 -9.80 7.68 25.48
C ASP A 587 -9.41 6.53 24.55
N TYR A 588 -8.44 6.73 23.66
CA TYR A 588 -7.97 5.74 22.71
C TYR A 588 -6.52 5.97 22.24
N LEU A 589 -5.95 4.94 21.61
CA LEU A 589 -4.74 5.04 20.80
C LEU A 589 -5.07 4.81 19.32
N ARG A 590 -4.33 5.48 18.45
CA ARG A 590 -4.38 5.36 17.01
C ARG A 590 -2.97 5.14 16.49
N PHE A 591 -2.77 4.04 15.78
CA PHE A 591 -1.48 3.64 15.25
C PHE A 591 -1.58 3.44 13.74
N ASP A 592 -0.86 4.27 12.99
CA ASP A 592 -0.76 4.20 11.54
C ASP A 592 0.55 3.51 11.18
N PHE A 593 0.50 2.53 10.28
CA PHE A 593 1.65 1.71 9.95
C PHE A 593 1.72 1.31 8.49
N THR A 594 2.94 1.08 7.99
CA THR A 594 3.19 0.61 6.63
C THR A 594 2.79 -0.85 6.50
N HIS A 595 1.80 -1.13 5.66
CA HIS A 595 1.40 -2.49 5.32
C HIS A 595 0.62 -2.47 4.00
N PHE A 596 0.94 -3.41 3.12
CA PHE A 596 0.49 -3.39 1.73
C PHE A 596 -0.93 -3.93 1.54
N GLU A 597 -1.43 -4.74 2.47
CA GLU A 597 -2.76 -5.33 2.39
C GLU A 597 -3.62 -5.04 3.62
N LYS A 598 -4.89 -5.44 3.57
CA LYS A 598 -5.79 -5.37 4.71
C LYS A 598 -5.44 -6.47 5.70
N VAL A 599 -5.20 -6.11 6.97
CA VAL A 599 -4.97 -7.10 8.02
C VAL A 599 -6.23 -7.95 8.18
N SER A 600 -6.09 -9.26 8.03
CA SER A 600 -7.22 -10.17 8.09
C SER A 600 -7.82 -10.21 9.49
N ARG A 601 -9.09 -10.59 9.60
CA ARG A 601 -9.75 -10.75 10.91
C ARG A 601 -9.06 -11.79 11.80
N ALA A 602 -8.45 -12.81 11.20
CA ALA A 602 -7.71 -13.83 11.92
C ALA A 602 -6.37 -13.28 12.47
N GLU A 603 -5.65 -12.51 11.66
CA GLU A 603 -4.41 -11.83 12.10
C GLU A 603 -4.71 -10.80 13.19
N LEU A 604 -5.73 -9.95 13.02
CA LEU A 604 -6.13 -8.99 14.07
C LEU A 604 -6.45 -9.67 15.40
N LYS A 605 -7.16 -10.81 15.35
CA LYS A 605 -7.46 -11.60 16.55
C LYS A 605 -6.18 -12.17 17.18
N THR A 606 -5.24 -12.62 16.36
CA THR A 606 -3.95 -13.17 16.81
C THR A 606 -3.10 -12.09 17.46
N ILE A 607 -3.00 -10.91 16.82
CA ILE A 607 -2.32 -9.72 17.33
C ILE A 607 -2.92 -9.31 18.68
N GLU A 608 -4.23 -9.11 18.76
CA GLU A 608 -4.91 -8.73 20.01
C GLU A 608 -4.69 -9.77 21.12
N SER A 609 -4.72 -11.07 20.78
CA SER A 609 -4.53 -12.14 21.76
C SER A 609 -3.11 -12.17 22.32
N LEU A 610 -2.11 -12.06 21.44
CA LEU A 610 -0.69 -12.07 21.82
C LEU A 610 -0.32 -10.84 22.64
N ILE A 611 -0.82 -9.65 22.26
CA ILE A 611 -0.65 -8.44 23.08
C ILE A 611 -1.20 -8.70 24.49
N ASN A 612 -2.46 -9.11 24.59
CA ASN A 612 -3.10 -9.31 25.89
C ASN A 612 -2.44 -10.43 26.72
N GLU A 613 -1.84 -11.44 26.09
CA GLU A 613 -0.99 -12.43 26.76
C GLU A 613 0.22 -11.77 27.42
N LYS A 614 0.97 -10.97 26.65
CA LYS A 614 2.14 -10.23 27.15
C LYS A 614 1.78 -9.18 28.21
N LEU A 615 0.59 -8.59 28.14
CA LEU A 615 0.09 -7.69 29.18
C LEU A 615 -0.11 -8.43 30.52
N ARG A 616 -0.60 -9.68 30.49
CA ARG A 616 -0.80 -10.49 31.71
C ARG A 616 0.49 -10.99 32.35
N GLU A 617 1.60 -11.00 31.62
CA GLU A 617 2.91 -11.43 32.13
C GLU A 617 3.54 -10.46 33.14
N ASN A 618 2.97 -9.25 33.32
CA ASN A 618 3.48 -8.24 34.26
C ASN A 618 4.95 -7.87 34.00
N ILE A 619 5.29 -7.67 32.72
CA ILE A 619 6.65 -7.39 32.26
C ILE A 619 7.07 -6.00 32.75
N PRO A 620 8.20 -5.86 33.47
CA PRO A 620 8.65 -4.57 34.00
C PRO A 620 9.07 -3.61 32.88
N MET A 621 8.78 -2.32 33.07
CA MET A 621 9.23 -1.24 32.20
C MET A 621 10.58 -0.70 32.71
N ILE A 622 11.55 -0.57 31.80
CA ILE A 622 12.84 0.06 32.04
C ILE A 622 12.96 1.28 31.13
N HIS A 623 13.23 2.43 31.73
CA HIS A 623 13.43 3.68 31.01
C HIS A 623 14.92 4.05 31.04
N HIS A 624 15.62 3.76 29.94
CA HIS A 624 17.02 4.09 29.75
C HIS A 624 17.13 5.54 29.29
N ARG A 625 17.25 6.43 30.28
CA ARG A 625 17.33 7.87 30.05
C ARG A 625 18.72 8.27 29.61
N ASP A 626 18.80 9.21 28.68
CA ASP A 626 20.06 9.82 28.24
C ASP A 626 21.09 8.76 27.78
N THR A 627 20.66 7.80 26.98
CA THR A 627 21.48 6.69 26.47
C THR A 627 22.22 7.14 25.21
N PRO A 628 23.54 6.86 25.06
CA PRO A 628 24.24 7.11 23.80
C PRO A 628 23.57 6.42 22.61
N PHE A 629 23.46 7.12 21.48
CA PHE A 629 22.77 6.63 20.29
C PHE A 629 23.23 5.23 19.84
N GLU A 630 24.54 5.00 19.78
CA GLU A 630 25.13 3.72 19.39
C GLU A 630 24.83 2.57 20.37
N GLU A 631 24.71 2.89 21.67
CA GLU A 631 24.36 1.89 22.68
C GLU A 631 22.89 1.50 22.56
N ALA A 632 22.00 2.47 22.37
CA ALA A 632 20.59 2.23 22.10
C ALA A 632 20.36 1.36 20.84
N LYS A 633 21.15 1.57 19.78
CA LYS A 633 21.11 0.74 18.55
C LYS A 633 21.54 -0.70 18.84
N LYS A 634 22.58 -0.91 19.67
CA LYS A 634 23.04 -2.25 20.09
C LYS A 634 22.03 -2.99 20.96
N MET A 635 21.19 -2.28 21.69
CA MET A 635 20.07 -2.87 22.46
C MET A 635 18.93 -3.38 21.56
N GLY A 636 19.01 -3.16 20.24
CA GLY A 636 17.95 -3.54 19.31
C GLY A 636 16.71 -2.66 19.39
N ALA A 637 16.84 -1.45 19.95
CA ALA A 637 15.73 -0.52 20.08
C ALA A 637 15.27 -0.04 18.69
N LEU A 638 13.95 -0.10 18.45
CA LEU A 638 13.36 0.34 17.20
C LEU A 638 13.39 1.87 17.10
N MET A 639 13.76 2.36 15.92
CA MET A 639 13.80 3.78 15.57
C MET A 639 12.60 4.14 14.70
N PHE A 640 12.08 5.35 14.85
CA PHE A 640 11.05 5.89 13.96
C PHE A 640 11.72 6.62 12.78
N PHE A 641 11.37 6.23 11.56
CA PHE A 641 11.99 6.78 10.35
C PHE A 641 11.53 8.23 10.13
N GLY A 642 12.47 9.17 10.02
CA GLY A 642 12.21 10.59 9.76
C GLY A 642 12.48 11.53 10.94
N ASP A 643 12.65 11.00 12.15
CA ASP A 643 13.03 11.81 13.32
C ASP A 643 14.54 12.07 13.35
N LYS A 644 14.92 13.31 13.68
CA LYS A 644 16.31 13.67 13.94
C LYS A 644 16.64 13.35 15.40
N TYR A 645 17.41 12.30 15.62
CA TYR A 645 17.94 11.97 16.94
C TYR A 645 19.24 12.74 17.20
N GLY A 646 19.43 13.19 18.44
CA GLY A 646 20.72 13.70 18.90
C GLY A 646 21.66 12.55 19.31
N ASP A 647 22.87 12.90 19.76
CA ASP A 647 23.87 11.93 20.21
C ASP A 647 23.42 11.07 21.40
N ARG A 648 22.39 11.54 22.13
CA ARG A 648 21.79 10.87 23.29
C ARG A 648 20.28 10.83 23.17
N VAL A 649 19.69 9.70 23.55
CA VAL A 649 18.28 9.35 23.33
C VAL A 649 17.68 8.67 24.55
N ASN A 650 16.35 8.69 24.66
CA ASN A 650 15.62 7.92 25.67
C ASN A 650 15.09 6.64 25.03
N VAL A 651 15.28 5.50 25.70
CA VAL A 651 14.76 4.20 25.27
C VAL A 651 13.83 3.64 26.33
N VAL A 652 12.65 3.22 25.91
CA VAL A 652 11.67 2.55 26.77
C VAL A 652 11.62 1.08 26.37
N GLN A 653 11.84 0.20 27.36
CA GLN A 653 11.94 -1.24 27.18
C GLN A 653 10.96 -1.97 28.11
N PHE A 654 10.23 -2.94 27.58
CA PHE A 654 9.42 -3.90 28.34
C PHE A 654 10.01 -5.30 28.17
N GLY A 655 10.85 -5.71 29.12
CA GLY A 655 11.59 -6.97 29.07
C GLY A 655 12.33 -7.13 27.74
N ASP A 656 12.36 -8.36 27.22
CA ASP A 656 12.94 -8.64 25.89
C ASP A 656 11.90 -8.56 24.76
N PHE A 657 10.68 -8.11 25.07
CA PHE A 657 9.59 -8.11 24.10
C PHE A 657 9.65 -6.90 23.17
N THR A 658 9.72 -5.68 23.73
CA THR A 658 9.77 -4.45 22.95
C THR A 658 10.72 -3.43 23.56
N ALA A 659 11.49 -2.75 22.71
CA ALA A 659 12.37 -1.64 23.05
C ALA A 659 12.30 -0.62 21.92
N GLU A 660 11.97 0.64 22.24
CA GLU A 660 11.80 1.71 21.25
C GLU A 660 12.38 3.03 21.75
N PHE A 661 12.84 3.86 20.81
CA PHE A 661 13.27 5.23 21.09
C PHE A 661 12.02 6.05 21.44
N CYS A 662 11.84 6.34 22.72
CA CYS A 662 10.66 7.04 23.21
C CYS A 662 10.98 7.87 24.45
N GLY A 663 10.57 9.13 24.43
CA GLY A 663 10.61 10.05 25.58
C GLY A 663 9.23 10.29 26.17
N GLY A 664 8.28 9.36 26.00
CA GLY A 664 6.93 9.45 26.53
C GLY A 664 6.80 9.01 27.98
N THR A 665 5.60 9.18 28.55
CA THR A 665 5.30 8.62 29.88
C THR A 665 4.69 7.23 29.75
N HIS A 666 5.19 6.25 30.52
CA HIS A 666 4.80 4.84 30.43
C HIS A 666 4.43 4.25 31.78
N VAL A 667 3.55 3.24 31.76
CA VAL A 667 3.23 2.47 32.97
C VAL A 667 4.46 1.71 33.47
N LYS A 668 4.48 1.33 34.75
CA LYS A 668 5.64 0.67 35.38
C LYS A 668 5.81 -0.78 34.95
N ASN A 669 4.74 -1.42 34.48
CA ASN A 669 4.76 -2.78 33.97
C ASN A 669 3.58 -3.03 33.02
N SER A 670 3.64 -4.09 32.22
CA SER A 670 2.63 -4.39 31.21
C SER A 670 1.23 -4.66 31.78
N SER A 671 1.10 -5.18 33.00
CA SER A 671 -0.21 -5.49 33.60
C SER A 671 -1.03 -4.24 33.95
N GLN A 672 -0.36 -3.11 34.18
CA GLN A 672 -1.00 -1.82 34.47
C GLN A 672 -1.77 -1.23 33.27
N ILE A 673 -1.52 -1.74 32.06
CA ILE A 673 -2.28 -1.42 30.85
C ILE A 673 -3.72 -1.95 30.95
N GLY A 674 -3.91 -3.08 31.64
CA GLY A 674 -5.15 -3.83 31.62
C GLY A 674 -5.27 -4.65 30.34
N LEU A 675 -6.46 -4.66 29.72
CA LEU A 675 -6.67 -5.24 28.40
C LEU A 675 -6.50 -4.18 27.32
N LEU A 676 -6.04 -4.61 26.15
CA LEU A 676 -6.13 -3.86 24.90
C LEU A 676 -7.23 -4.48 24.02
N LYS A 677 -8.09 -3.62 23.47
CA LYS A 677 -9.10 -4.02 22.48
C LYS A 677 -8.93 -3.21 21.19
N ILE A 678 -8.76 -3.90 20.08
CA ILE A 678 -8.77 -3.28 18.75
C ILE A 678 -10.23 -2.98 18.38
N VAL A 679 -10.51 -1.71 18.13
CA VAL A 679 -11.84 -1.19 17.77
C VAL A 679 -12.04 -1.21 16.26
N SER A 680 -11.03 -0.78 15.51
CA SER A 680 -11.12 -0.65 14.06
C SER A 680 -9.78 -0.90 13.37
N GLU A 681 -9.87 -1.31 12.10
CA GLU A 681 -8.75 -1.41 11.18
C GLU A 681 -9.19 -0.84 9.82
N SER A 682 -8.40 0.07 9.24
CA SER A 682 -8.78 0.77 7.99
C SER A 682 -7.57 1.16 7.14
N SER A 683 -7.80 1.41 5.84
CA SER A 683 -6.80 2.02 4.95
C SER A 683 -6.89 3.53 5.06
N ILE A 684 -5.76 4.21 5.27
CA ILE A 684 -5.70 5.68 5.26
C ILE A 684 -5.12 6.18 3.93
N ALA A 685 -4.13 5.47 3.42
CA ALA A 685 -3.54 5.70 2.11
C ALA A 685 -3.10 4.36 1.51
N SER A 686 -2.72 4.35 0.24
CA SER A 686 -2.15 3.16 -0.39
C SER A 686 -0.84 2.77 0.32
N GLY A 687 -0.80 1.56 0.89
CA GLY A 687 0.34 1.05 1.66
C GLY A 687 0.40 1.49 3.14
N VAL A 688 -0.62 2.23 3.64
CA VAL A 688 -0.71 2.67 5.04
C VAL A 688 -2.04 2.26 5.65
N ARG A 689 -1.97 1.52 6.75
CA ARG A 689 -3.10 1.01 7.53
C ARG A 689 -3.17 1.72 8.88
N ARG A 690 -4.37 1.82 9.45
CA ARG A 690 -4.63 2.39 10.78
C ARG A 690 -5.32 1.37 11.65
N ILE A 691 -4.81 1.21 12.86
CA ILE A 691 -5.50 0.53 13.96
C ILE A 691 -5.90 1.57 15.01
N GLU A 692 -7.15 1.53 15.43
CA GLU A 692 -7.62 2.24 16.62
C GLU A 692 -7.92 1.21 17.71
N ALA A 693 -7.43 1.47 18.92
CA ALA A 693 -7.59 0.58 20.05
C ALA A 693 -7.84 1.36 21.34
N VAL A 694 -8.46 0.68 22.31
CA VAL A 694 -8.72 1.20 23.65
C VAL A 694 -8.08 0.30 24.70
N THR A 695 -7.71 0.88 25.84
CA THR A 695 -7.12 0.14 26.98
C THR A 695 -7.81 0.47 28.29
N GLY A 696 -7.62 -0.37 29.32
CA GLY A 696 -8.13 -0.13 30.67
C GLY A 696 -9.61 0.24 30.71
N ALA A 697 -9.92 1.40 31.31
CA ALA A 697 -11.29 1.91 31.42
C ALA A 697 -11.98 2.16 30.06
N GLY A 698 -11.21 2.37 28.98
CA GLY A 698 -11.77 2.45 27.62
C GLY A 698 -12.38 1.13 27.15
N VAL A 699 -11.85 -0.02 27.60
CA VAL A 699 -12.43 -1.34 27.33
C VAL A 699 -13.72 -1.54 28.11
N GLU A 700 -13.76 -1.12 29.37
CA GLU A 700 -14.98 -1.17 30.20
C GLU A 700 -16.12 -0.38 29.55
N LYS A 701 -15.86 0.88 29.16
CA LYS A 701 -16.82 1.71 28.41
C LYS A 701 -17.26 1.07 27.10
N LEU A 702 -16.36 0.40 26.39
CA LEU A 702 -16.71 -0.30 25.15
C LEU A 702 -17.66 -1.46 25.42
N ILE A 703 -17.44 -2.24 26.48
CA ILE A 703 -18.30 -3.35 26.88
C ILE A 703 -19.70 -2.82 27.24
N GLU A 704 -19.79 -1.81 28.09
CA GLU A 704 -21.07 -1.18 28.47
C GLU A 704 -21.86 -0.70 27.23
N ASN A 705 -21.18 -0.05 26.28
CA ASN A 705 -21.80 0.39 25.04
C ASN A 705 -22.26 -0.78 24.15
N LEU A 706 -21.53 -1.90 24.15
CA LEU A 706 -21.93 -3.10 23.41
C LEU A 706 -23.15 -3.77 24.05
N GLU A 707 -23.22 -3.85 25.38
CA GLU A 707 -24.38 -4.36 26.11
C GLU A 707 -25.63 -3.54 25.81
N LEU A 708 -25.56 -2.21 25.92
CA LEU A 708 -26.67 -1.31 25.55
C LEU A 708 -27.11 -1.46 24.10
N ARG A 709 -26.17 -1.68 23.17
CA ARG A 709 -26.50 -1.91 21.75
C ARG A 709 -27.22 -3.24 21.53
N ILE A 710 -26.82 -4.28 22.26
CA ILE A 710 -27.47 -5.59 22.20
C ILE A 710 -28.90 -5.47 22.71
N GLU A 711 -29.10 -4.88 23.90
CA GLU A 711 -30.44 -4.67 24.48
C GLU A 711 -31.37 -3.90 23.54
N ASN A 712 -30.88 -2.79 22.97
CA ASN A 712 -31.65 -2.00 22.00
C ASN A 712 -31.98 -2.79 20.72
N SER A 713 -31.06 -3.62 20.25
CA SER A 713 -31.27 -4.46 19.06
C SER A 713 -32.32 -5.53 19.32
N GLU A 714 -32.29 -6.17 20.49
CA GLU A 714 -33.31 -7.15 20.90
C GLU A 714 -34.70 -6.52 21.01
N SER A 715 -34.80 -5.33 21.61
CA SER A 715 -36.06 -4.57 21.65
C SER A 715 -36.57 -4.25 20.25
N LYS A 716 -35.68 -3.77 19.35
CA LYS A 716 -36.08 -3.43 17.98
C LYS A 716 -36.51 -4.64 17.16
N ILE A 717 -35.83 -5.78 17.33
CA ILE A 717 -36.22 -7.04 16.69
C ILE A 717 -37.61 -7.47 17.16
N SER A 718 -37.90 -7.33 18.46
CA SER A 718 -39.23 -7.65 19.00
C SER A 718 -40.32 -6.75 18.40
N GLU A 719 -40.09 -5.44 18.32
CA GLU A 719 -41.03 -4.50 17.70
C GLU A 719 -41.29 -4.83 16.23
N LEU A 720 -40.23 -5.07 15.45
CA LEU A 720 -40.34 -5.41 14.03
C LEU A 720 -41.07 -6.74 13.83
N TYR A 721 -40.91 -7.69 14.75
CA TYR A 721 -41.61 -8.96 14.71
C TYR A 721 -43.12 -8.81 15.00
N ASP A 722 -43.49 -7.96 15.95
CA ASP A 722 -44.90 -7.65 16.25
C ASP A 722 -45.57 -6.86 15.11
N GLU A 723 -44.85 -5.90 14.52
CA GLU A 723 -45.32 -5.15 13.36
C GLU A 723 -45.50 -6.08 12.14
N LYS A 724 -44.55 -6.98 11.89
CA LYS A 724 -44.67 -8.02 10.86
C LYS A 724 -45.93 -8.85 11.05
N LYS A 725 -46.21 -9.33 12.27
CA LYS A 725 -47.44 -10.10 12.57
C LYS A 725 -48.71 -9.28 12.34
N LYS A 726 -48.70 -7.98 12.65
CA LYS A 726 -49.84 -7.09 12.41
C LYS A 726 -50.10 -6.93 10.91
N ILE A 727 -49.05 -6.68 10.13
CA ILE A 727 -49.13 -6.55 8.67
C ILE A 727 -49.60 -7.87 8.03
N GLU A 728 -49.07 -9.01 8.47
CA GLU A 728 -49.51 -10.33 7.96
C GLU A 728 -51.02 -10.56 8.19
N LYS A 729 -51.55 -10.16 9.37
CA LYS A 729 -52.99 -10.21 9.64
C LYS A 729 -53.80 -9.25 8.76
N GLU A 730 -53.30 -8.04 8.56
CA GLU A 730 -53.97 -7.04 7.72
C GLU A 730 -54.00 -7.46 6.25
N VAL A 731 -52.89 -7.99 5.72
CA VAL A 731 -52.79 -8.56 4.37
C VAL A 731 -53.78 -9.70 4.19
N ALA A 732 -53.85 -10.64 5.14
CA ALA A 732 -54.82 -11.73 5.07
C ALA A 732 -56.27 -11.21 5.05
N SER A 733 -56.57 -10.15 5.81
CA SER A 733 -57.91 -9.54 5.83
C SER A 733 -58.25 -8.80 4.53
N LEU A 734 -57.27 -8.15 3.90
CA LEU A 734 -57.46 -7.43 2.63
C LEU A 734 -57.61 -8.40 1.46
N GLN A 735 -56.81 -9.47 1.42
CA GLN A 735 -56.93 -10.55 0.43
C GLN A 735 -58.31 -11.22 0.48
N LEU A 736 -58.84 -11.43 1.69
CA LEU A 736 -60.20 -11.95 1.85
C LEU A 736 -61.24 -10.98 1.28
N LYS A 737 -61.14 -9.67 1.57
CA LYS A 737 -62.06 -8.65 1.04
C LYS A 737 -62.02 -8.53 -0.49
N GLU A 738 -60.84 -8.59 -1.09
CA GLU A 738 -60.66 -8.49 -2.54
C GLU A 738 -61.37 -9.65 -3.26
N LYS A 739 -61.16 -10.88 -2.79
CA LYS A 739 -61.75 -12.08 -3.40
C LYS A 739 -63.27 -12.14 -3.29
N LEU A 740 -63.86 -11.55 -2.23
CA LEU A 740 -65.30 -11.46 -2.04
C LEU A 740 -65.99 -10.48 -3.02
N GLY A 741 -65.25 -9.51 -3.60
CA GLY A 741 -65.78 -8.56 -4.59
C GLY A 741 -66.31 -9.22 -5.88
N GLY A 742 -65.85 -10.42 -6.23
CA GLY A 742 -66.37 -11.19 -7.37
C GLY A 742 -67.83 -11.64 -7.19
N ILE A 743 -68.29 -11.80 -5.94
CA ILE A 743 -69.64 -12.29 -5.62
C ILE A 743 -70.69 -11.20 -5.87
N ASP A 744 -70.37 -9.93 -5.63
CA ASP A 744 -71.31 -8.81 -5.79
C ASP A 744 -71.77 -8.65 -7.25
N SER A 745 -70.89 -8.96 -8.21
CA SER A 745 -71.22 -8.96 -9.65
C SER A 745 -72.23 -10.08 -10.02
N ILE A 746 -72.12 -11.25 -9.38
CA ILE A 746 -72.99 -12.41 -9.59
C ILE A 746 -74.38 -12.15 -8.98
N ILE A 747 -74.43 -11.49 -7.82
CA ILE A 747 -75.69 -11.12 -7.15
C ILE A 747 -76.49 -10.09 -7.95
N SER A 748 -75.80 -9.17 -8.61
CA SER A 748 -76.43 -8.05 -9.31
C SER A 748 -77.18 -8.44 -10.59
N ASN A 749 -76.99 -9.67 -11.11
CA ASN A 749 -77.58 -10.11 -12.37
C ASN A 749 -78.09 -11.57 -12.33
N PRO A 750 -79.15 -11.87 -11.54
CA PRO A 750 -79.71 -13.21 -11.45
C PRO A 750 -80.44 -13.62 -12.74
N LEU A 751 -80.34 -14.90 -13.11
CA LEU A 751 -81.15 -15.50 -14.16
C LEU A 751 -82.43 -16.08 -13.55
N SER A 752 -83.62 -15.69 -14.03
CA SER A 752 -84.88 -16.26 -13.55
C SER A 752 -85.32 -17.42 -14.45
N VAL A 753 -85.39 -18.63 -13.89
CA VAL A 753 -85.82 -19.86 -14.58
C VAL A 753 -86.97 -20.48 -13.78
N ASN A 754 -88.14 -20.69 -14.42
CA ASN A 754 -89.33 -21.31 -13.81
C ASN A 754 -89.71 -20.73 -12.42
N GLY A 755 -89.55 -19.41 -12.26
CA GLY A 755 -89.85 -18.68 -11.01
C GLY A 755 -88.83 -18.89 -9.88
N ILE A 756 -87.60 -19.32 -10.21
CA ILE A 756 -86.46 -19.44 -9.29
C ILE A 756 -85.35 -18.52 -9.79
N ASN A 757 -84.75 -17.75 -8.87
CA ASN A 757 -83.57 -16.94 -9.19
C ASN A 757 -82.31 -17.80 -9.07
N LEU A 758 -81.53 -17.84 -10.14
CA LEU A 758 -80.28 -18.57 -10.24
C LEU A 758 -79.10 -17.58 -10.28
N PHE A 759 -78.18 -17.75 -9.34
CA PHE A 759 -76.96 -16.97 -9.20
C PHE A 759 -75.78 -17.89 -9.52
N LYS A 760 -75.13 -17.69 -10.67
CA LYS A 760 -74.04 -18.57 -11.09
C LYS A 760 -72.88 -17.80 -11.69
N GLY A 761 -71.66 -18.29 -11.46
CA GLY A 761 -70.48 -17.67 -12.03
C GLY A 761 -69.19 -18.43 -11.73
N LYS A 762 -68.16 -18.11 -12.51
CA LYS A 762 -66.79 -18.50 -12.21
C LYS A 762 -66.21 -17.50 -11.19
N VAL A 763 -65.63 -18.01 -10.12
CA VAL A 763 -64.93 -17.21 -9.10
C VAL A 763 -63.48 -17.66 -8.99
N ASP A 764 -62.63 -16.80 -8.43
CA ASP A 764 -61.23 -17.12 -8.17
C ASP A 764 -61.07 -17.49 -6.69
N ALA A 765 -61.14 -18.77 -6.40
CA ALA A 765 -60.87 -19.35 -5.09
C ALA A 765 -59.63 -20.23 -5.17
N SER A 766 -58.70 -20.06 -4.25
CA SER A 766 -57.42 -20.77 -4.19
C SER A 766 -57.53 -22.16 -3.56
N ASN A 767 -58.61 -22.45 -2.82
CA ASN A 767 -58.91 -23.77 -2.27
C ASN A 767 -60.42 -23.97 -2.01
N MET A 768 -60.80 -25.19 -1.62
CA MET A 768 -62.21 -25.57 -1.44
C MET A 768 -62.87 -24.90 -0.23
N ASP A 769 -62.11 -24.61 0.84
CA ASP A 769 -62.66 -23.95 2.03
C ASP A 769 -62.97 -22.48 1.74
N GLU A 770 -62.12 -21.82 0.96
CA GLU A 770 -62.35 -20.48 0.43
C GLU A 770 -63.58 -20.46 -0.49
N LEU A 771 -63.66 -21.38 -1.46
CA LEU A 771 -64.80 -21.50 -2.36
C LEU A 771 -66.11 -21.73 -1.58
N LYS A 772 -66.06 -22.56 -0.54
CA LYS A 772 -67.20 -22.83 0.34
C LYS A 772 -67.64 -21.58 1.10
N SER A 773 -66.67 -20.80 1.62
CA SER A 773 -66.94 -19.54 2.32
C SER A 773 -67.58 -18.50 1.40
N MET A 774 -67.13 -18.42 0.14
CA MET A 774 -67.79 -17.62 -0.90
C MET A 774 -69.21 -18.09 -1.19
N GLY A 775 -69.46 -19.41 -1.18
CA GLY A 775 -70.80 -19.97 -1.31
C GLY A 775 -71.72 -19.58 -0.15
N ASP A 776 -71.23 -19.65 1.09
CA ASP A 776 -71.97 -19.23 2.28
C ASP A 776 -72.33 -17.73 2.22
N GLU A 777 -71.39 -16.86 1.83
CA GLU A 777 -71.66 -15.43 1.65
C GLU A 777 -72.66 -15.15 0.52
N LEU A 778 -72.56 -15.87 -0.62
CA LEU A 778 -73.53 -15.78 -1.69
C LEU A 778 -74.94 -16.15 -1.19
N ARG A 779 -75.05 -17.19 -0.35
CA ARG A 779 -76.33 -17.62 0.25
C ARG A 779 -76.93 -16.55 1.16
N GLU A 780 -76.09 -15.90 1.97
CA GLU A 780 -76.54 -14.80 2.84
C GLU A 780 -77.02 -13.59 2.03
N LYS A 781 -76.29 -13.21 0.97
CA LYS A 781 -76.65 -12.04 0.17
C LYS A 781 -77.82 -12.29 -0.81
N MET A 782 -77.97 -13.50 -1.35
CA MET A 782 -79.00 -13.78 -2.36
C MET A 782 -80.43 -13.78 -1.81
N ASN A 783 -80.60 -14.02 -0.50
CA ASN A 783 -81.87 -14.14 0.25
C ASN A 783 -82.84 -15.24 -0.24
N ASN A 784 -83.13 -15.34 -1.53
CA ASN A 784 -84.03 -16.32 -2.14
C ASN A 784 -83.54 -16.74 -3.54
N GLY A 785 -83.08 -17.99 -3.68
CA GLY A 785 -82.54 -18.50 -4.93
C GLY A 785 -81.63 -19.71 -4.77
N VAL A 786 -81.05 -20.11 -5.89
CA VAL A 786 -79.99 -21.13 -5.96
C VAL A 786 -78.70 -20.45 -6.41
N GLY A 787 -77.63 -20.67 -5.68
CA GLY A 787 -76.28 -20.19 -6.01
C GLY A 787 -75.39 -21.34 -6.47
N VAL A 788 -74.63 -21.19 -7.56
CA VAL A 788 -73.59 -22.14 -7.99
C VAL A 788 -72.31 -21.39 -8.38
N LEU A 789 -71.24 -21.58 -7.62
CA LEU A 789 -69.94 -21.00 -7.91
C LEU A 789 -68.96 -22.11 -8.30
N ILE A 790 -68.17 -21.83 -9.34
CA ILE A 790 -67.13 -22.75 -9.82
C ILE A 790 -65.78 -22.03 -9.83
N SER A 791 -64.74 -22.67 -9.29
CA SER A 791 -63.35 -22.18 -9.35
C SER A 791 -62.44 -23.25 -9.96
N GLU A 792 -61.34 -22.80 -10.54
CA GLU A 792 -60.21 -23.67 -10.88
C GLU A 792 -59.21 -23.64 -9.72
N ILE A 793 -58.98 -24.80 -9.08
CA ILE A 793 -58.11 -24.96 -7.92
C ILE A 793 -57.07 -26.03 -8.28
N ASP A 794 -55.80 -25.65 -8.33
CA ASP A 794 -54.67 -26.55 -8.63
C ASP A 794 -54.87 -27.44 -9.88
N GLY A 795 -55.40 -26.85 -10.96
CA GLY A 795 -55.67 -27.56 -12.22
C GLY A 795 -56.86 -28.54 -12.16
N LYS A 796 -57.71 -28.44 -11.14
CA LYS A 796 -58.97 -29.19 -10.97
C LYS A 796 -60.13 -28.22 -10.81
N VAL A 797 -61.35 -28.73 -10.98
CA VAL A 797 -62.57 -27.92 -10.83
C VAL A 797 -63.07 -28.06 -9.40
N GLY A 798 -63.28 -26.94 -8.70
CA GLY A 798 -64.04 -26.88 -7.46
C GLY A 798 -65.41 -26.28 -7.70
N ILE A 799 -66.45 -26.86 -7.10
CA ILE A 799 -67.83 -26.41 -7.24
C ILE A 799 -68.44 -26.29 -5.85
N VAL A 800 -69.13 -25.19 -5.58
CA VAL A 800 -70.06 -25.05 -4.46
C VAL A 800 -71.44 -24.70 -4.99
N ALA A 801 -72.48 -25.34 -4.45
CA ALA A 801 -73.83 -24.84 -4.60
C ALA A 801 -74.46 -24.57 -3.25
N VAL A 802 -75.29 -23.54 -3.24
CA VAL A 802 -76.06 -23.10 -2.09
C VAL A 802 -77.52 -22.90 -2.47
N VAL A 803 -78.43 -23.19 -1.55
CA VAL A 803 -79.88 -23.07 -1.76
C VAL A 803 -80.49 -22.34 -0.57
N SER A 804 -81.41 -21.41 -0.85
CA SER A 804 -82.16 -20.71 0.19
C SER A 804 -83.17 -21.63 0.88
N ASP A 805 -83.43 -21.37 2.17
CA ASP A 805 -84.22 -22.28 3.01
C ASP A 805 -85.67 -22.44 2.55
N ASN A 806 -86.25 -21.41 1.93
CA ASN A 806 -87.60 -21.46 1.37
C ASN A 806 -87.70 -22.42 0.18
N LEU A 807 -86.70 -22.44 -0.72
CA LEU A 807 -86.69 -23.35 -1.88
C LEU A 807 -86.48 -24.81 -1.48
N ILE A 808 -85.72 -25.05 -0.40
CA ILE A 808 -85.59 -26.38 0.21
C ILE A 808 -86.93 -26.85 0.76
N LYS A 809 -87.66 -25.99 1.48
CA LYS A 809 -88.93 -26.35 2.12
C LYS A 809 -90.10 -26.49 1.14
N GLU A 810 -90.21 -25.58 0.17
CA GLU A 810 -91.38 -25.47 -0.71
C GLU A 810 -91.25 -26.32 -1.98
N LYS A 811 -90.04 -26.41 -2.55
CA LYS A 811 -89.78 -27.11 -3.82
C LYS A 811 -88.87 -28.35 -3.67
N ASN A 812 -88.43 -28.66 -2.45
CA ASN A 812 -87.53 -29.78 -2.14
C ASN A 812 -86.23 -29.77 -2.97
N ILE A 813 -85.72 -28.58 -3.29
CA ILE A 813 -84.47 -28.39 -4.03
C ILE A 813 -83.31 -28.53 -3.06
N LEU A 814 -82.38 -29.46 -3.31
CA LEU A 814 -81.25 -29.76 -2.42
C LEU A 814 -79.92 -29.41 -3.10
N ALA A 815 -79.06 -28.64 -2.42
CA ALA A 815 -77.73 -28.27 -2.89
C ALA A 815 -76.90 -29.49 -3.32
N GLY A 816 -76.99 -30.58 -2.55
CA GLY A 816 -76.29 -31.84 -2.85
C GLY A 816 -76.68 -32.49 -4.18
N ASN A 817 -77.92 -32.31 -4.65
CA ASN A 817 -78.36 -32.87 -5.93
C ASN A 817 -77.84 -32.03 -7.10
N ILE A 818 -77.91 -30.70 -6.97
CA ILE A 818 -77.42 -29.74 -7.96
C ILE A 818 -75.93 -29.97 -8.19
N VAL A 819 -75.15 -29.98 -7.11
CA VAL A 819 -73.69 -30.16 -7.18
C VAL A 819 -73.31 -31.50 -7.82
N LYS A 820 -74.04 -32.59 -7.55
CA LYS A 820 -73.76 -33.89 -8.18
C LYS A 820 -73.96 -33.86 -9.70
N GLN A 821 -75.03 -33.23 -10.16
CA GLN A 821 -75.34 -33.14 -11.60
C GLN A 821 -74.33 -32.25 -12.32
N VAL A 822 -74.01 -31.07 -11.75
CA VAL A 822 -73.01 -30.16 -12.33
C VAL A 822 -71.62 -30.79 -12.31
N ALA A 823 -71.25 -31.51 -11.24
CA ALA A 823 -69.96 -32.18 -11.14
C ALA A 823 -69.77 -33.29 -12.20
N GLN A 824 -70.83 -33.98 -12.61
CA GLN A 824 -70.73 -35.02 -13.66
C GLN A 824 -70.23 -34.45 -15.00
N VAL A 825 -70.61 -33.22 -15.34
CA VAL A 825 -70.17 -32.54 -16.58
C VAL A 825 -68.65 -32.38 -16.62
N VAL A 826 -68.05 -32.05 -15.47
CA VAL A 826 -66.59 -31.89 -15.31
C VAL A 826 -65.87 -33.18 -14.85
N GLY A 827 -66.53 -34.34 -14.98
CA GLY A 827 -65.95 -35.65 -14.65
C GLY A 827 -65.71 -35.86 -13.14
N GLY A 828 -66.58 -35.27 -12.32
CA GLY A 828 -66.46 -35.15 -10.87
C GLY A 828 -67.62 -35.73 -10.08
N SER A 829 -67.52 -35.62 -8.76
CA SER A 829 -68.61 -35.97 -7.83
C SER A 829 -68.53 -35.13 -6.56
N GLY A 830 -69.63 -35.04 -5.83
CA GLY A 830 -69.67 -34.33 -4.55
C GLY A 830 -70.96 -34.55 -3.78
N GLY A 831 -71.12 -33.77 -2.72
CA GLY A 831 -72.23 -33.88 -1.79
C GLY A 831 -72.13 -32.87 -0.67
N GLY A 832 -73.15 -32.83 0.17
CA GLY A 832 -73.21 -31.89 1.29
C GLY A 832 -74.57 -31.84 1.94
N LYS A 833 -74.78 -30.78 2.71
CA LYS A 833 -76.04 -30.53 3.42
C LYS A 833 -77.10 -30.01 2.43
N PRO A 834 -78.40 -30.05 2.80
CA PRO A 834 -79.49 -29.54 1.97
C PRO A 834 -79.27 -28.11 1.43
N HIS A 835 -78.67 -27.23 2.24
CA HIS A 835 -78.48 -25.82 1.93
C HIS A 835 -77.12 -25.46 1.33
N LEU A 836 -76.10 -26.33 1.47
CA LEU A 836 -74.77 -26.12 0.94
C LEU A 836 -74.11 -27.47 0.64
N ALA A 837 -73.58 -27.60 -0.58
CA ALA A 837 -72.80 -28.75 -1.00
C ALA A 837 -71.60 -28.35 -1.84
N THR A 838 -70.58 -29.21 -1.87
CA THR A 838 -69.37 -29.01 -2.66
C THR A 838 -69.04 -30.25 -3.49
N ALA A 839 -68.35 -30.05 -4.61
CA ALA A 839 -67.81 -31.11 -5.46
C ALA A 839 -66.44 -30.73 -6.02
N GLY A 840 -65.70 -31.77 -6.41
CA GLY A 840 -64.52 -31.66 -7.24
C GLY A 840 -64.72 -32.29 -8.61
N GLY A 841 -64.06 -31.75 -9.64
CA GLY A 841 -64.02 -32.26 -11.01
C GLY A 841 -62.60 -32.27 -11.56
N LYS A 842 -62.37 -33.04 -12.64
CA LYS A 842 -61.04 -33.21 -13.26
C LYS A 842 -60.87 -32.39 -14.53
N ASP A 843 -61.96 -32.00 -15.20
CA ASP A 843 -61.92 -31.36 -16.51
C ASP A 843 -62.24 -29.86 -16.42
N VAL A 844 -61.19 -29.04 -16.33
CA VAL A 844 -61.28 -27.57 -16.25
C VAL A 844 -61.85 -26.96 -17.54
N SER A 845 -61.64 -27.59 -18.69
CA SER A 845 -62.10 -27.06 -19.98
C SER A 845 -63.64 -26.99 -20.08
N LYS A 846 -64.33 -27.77 -19.25
CA LYS A 846 -65.80 -27.87 -19.21
C LYS A 846 -66.49 -26.96 -18.19
N ILE A 847 -65.76 -26.04 -17.55
CA ILE A 847 -66.36 -25.11 -16.56
C ILE A 847 -67.49 -24.29 -17.18
N GLY A 848 -67.33 -23.79 -18.42
CA GLY A 848 -68.38 -23.05 -19.12
C GLY A 848 -69.64 -23.90 -19.36
N GLU A 849 -69.44 -25.12 -19.86
CA GLU A 849 -70.53 -26.09 -20.10
C GLU A 849 -71.24 -26.48 -18.79
N ALA A 850 -70.49 -26.64 -17.69
CA ALA A 850 -71.04 -26.93 -16.38
C ALA A 850 -71.90 -25.78 -15.84
N LEU A 851 -71.50 -24.53 -16.03
CA LEU A 851 -72.31 -23.35 -15.68
C LEU A 851 -73.58 -23.25 -16.51
N GLU A 852 -73.54 -23.54 -17.82
CA GLU A 852 -74.74 -23.61 -18.66
C GLU A 852 -75.66 -24.76 -18.28
N ASN A 853 -75.11 -25.90 -17.86
CA ASN A 853 -75.89 -27.06 -17.45
C ASN A 853 -76.78 -26.76 -16.25
N VAL A 854 -76.37 -25.85 -15.35
CA VAL A 854 -77.18 -25.43 -14.19
C VAL A 854 -78.56 -24.93 -14.62
N ASP A 855 -78.68 -24.24 -15.76
CA ASP A 855 -79.97 -23.72 -16.25
C ASP A 855 -80.94 -24.85 -16.62
N LYS A 856 -80.39 -25.98 -17.09
CA LYS A 856 -81.17 -27.13 -17.56
C LYS A 856 -81.65 -28.02 -16.41
N LEU A 857 -81.22 -27.74 -15.18
CA LEU A 857 -81.62 -28.48 -13.98
C LEU A 857 -82.94 -27.97 -13.38
N PHE A 858 -83.40 -26.79 -13.81
CA PHE A 858 -84.59 -26.10 -13.30
C PHE A 858 -85.55 -25.79 -14.44
#